data_AF-A0A8D8ADW9-F1
#
_entry.id   AF-A0A8D8ADW9-F1
#
_cell.length_a   1.000
_cell.length_b   1.000
_cell.length_c   1.000
_cell.angle_alpha   90.00
_cell.angle_beta   90.00
_cell.angle_gamma   90.00
#
_symmetry.space_group_name_H-M   'P 1'
#
loop_
_entity.id
_entity.type
_entity.pdbx_description
1 polymer ?
#
loop_
_entity_poly.entity_id
_entity_poly.type
_entity_poly.pdbx_seq_one_letter_code
_entity_poly.pdbx_strand_id
1 'polypeptide(L)'
;KKKREKKKRKEEEGEEGAGGGEQGRTLSGGQRARVALARAIYQNKQIYLLDDILSALDAHVASHIVRHCIFGLLRDKTRIIVTQHPMVLNQANQILHVENGKVSQSDITSAASLMSDFEDDGEDLAGTHLNAEYEPQCTKGDDTKSLDSVMAEETREFGHLDRKVLGAYWSATGRSLGFWVVFSVLLMQVSRNLTDAWLAYWVGASSGGITPPQPNDTLLELTNDDTIQNLWSIGSFRSILSMAQDFLSALVKGVDHDSELAEELQQEALLPEVNNKTLTMYYLGVYSALAVGNSLITLVRAFLFAFAGIRAAKYVHDKLLKSVLYTNFQFFDVAPLGRILNRFSSDVYTIDDSLPFIANILLAQFFGLLGALFISLYAMPWLGLLVIPLCPIYLSLQNQYRFASRDIKRLASNALSPLYAHFTETLQGMGTIRAMRGEARFRRDFSFKLEESIKAQLSASAAQQWLGLRLQLLGAVLVGGAGLLAAITSAHLTSPEMVGLTISYALSITGLLSGLLNAVSETEQEFVAVERVQQYCELEKEPNADGSADPPFGWPYQGVVQFENVFLRYREHLACALKGFTLHITSCERVGVVGRTGAGKSSVLASMLRVAPLDQGSVTIDNVNIATLPLDVLRSRVAVVSQDAFLFNGTIRENLDPRGLHLDSEIWEAITCCLASPLVQALGGLNAKLDPSGSNLSAGQKQLLCLTRALLKKSKIVLIDEGTANLDYESESAIQMVLKNAFRGRTVILIAHRLNGLQNTDRIVVMRDGEISEQGTPRELAANEESAFHSMLLEQQNTAFGQQ
;
A
#
# COMPACT_ATOMS: atom_id res chain seq x y z
N LYS A 1 42.20 -18.79 -15.04
CA LYS A 1 41.45 -18.37 -16.24
C LYS A 1 39.98 -18.74 -16.20
N LYS A 2 39.57 -20.03 -16.19
CA LYS A 2 38.15 -20.45 -16.14
C LYS A 2 37.31 -19.90 -14.96
N LYS A 3 37.90 -19.68 -13.78
CA LYS A 3 37.20 -19.01 -12.64
C LYS A 3 37.03 -17.50 -12.84
N ARG A 4 37.93 -16.83 -13.57
CA ARG A 4 37.82 -15.41 -13.94
C ARG A 4 36.80 -15.22 -15.07
N GLU A 5 36.74 -16.13 -16.04
CA GLU A 5 35.69 -16.12 -17.09
C GLU A 5 34.30 -16.40 -16.54
N LYS A 6 34.15 -17.32 -15.57
CA LYS A 6 32.88 -17.52 -14.86
C LYS A 6 32.46 -16.34 -13.99
N LYS A 7 33.42 -15.56 -13.48
CA LYS A 7 33.14 -14.35 -12.71
C LYS A 7 32.72 -13.20 -13.63
N LYS A 8 33.45 -13.00 -14.74
CA LYS A 8 33.08 -12.04 -15.79
C LYS A 8 31.70 -12.33 -16.40
N ARG A 9 31.39 -13.58 -16.73
CA ARG A 9 30.04 -13.95 -17.21
C ARG A 9 28.94 -13.70 -16.18
N LYS A 10 29.21 -13.87 -14.89
CA LYS A 10 28.25 -13.54 -13.83
C LYS A 10 28.11 -12.05 -13.57
N GLU A 11 29.16 -11.27 -13.81
CA GLU A 11 29.15 -9.81 -13.72
C GLU A 11 28.43 -9.21 -14.95
N GLU A 12 28.67 -9.74 -16.15
CA GLU A 12 27.96 -9.38 -17.40
C GLU A 12 26.47 -9.79 -17.35
N GLU A 13 26.14 -11.00 -16.86
CA GLU A 13 24.74 -11.40 -16.60
C GLU A 13 24.08 -10.60 -15.46
N GLY A 14 24.87 -9.97 -14.59
CA GLY A 14 24.39 -9.11 -13.50
C GLY A 14 24.06 -7.68 -13.94
N GLU A 15 24.80 -7.13 -14.90
CA GLU A 15 24.52 -5.82 -15.51
C GLU A 15 23.39 -5.91 -16.56
N GLU A 16 23.35 -6.96 -17.39
CA GLU A 16 22.24 -7.20 -18.32
C GLU A 16 20.97 -7.75 -17.63
N GLY A 17 21.15 -8.38 -16.46
CA GLY A 17 20.11 -8.95 -15.61
C GLY A 17 19.64 -8.02 -14.49
N ALA A 18 19.90 -6.72 -14.57
CA ALA A 18 19.20 -5.74 -13.76
C ALA A 18 17.72 -5.77 -14.17
N GLY A 19 16.97 -6.69 -13.54
CA GLY A 19 15.56 -6.91 -13.81
C GLY A 19 14.87 -5.56 -13.85
N GLY A 20 14.40 -5.16 -15.05
CA GLY A 20 13.62 -3.94 -15.20
C GLY A 20 12.54 -4.02 -14.14
N GLY A 21 12.60 -3.13 -13.14
CA GLY A 21 11.67 -3.17 -12.00
C GLY A 21 10.23 -3.16 -12.52
N GLU A 22 9.25 -3.50 -11.69
CA GLU A 22 7.83 -3.37 -12.08
C GLU A 22 7.61 -2.04 -12.83
N GLN A 23 7.23 -2.14 -14.12
CA GLN A 23 7.00 -1.02 -15.05
C GLN A 23 8.22 -0.26 -15.58
N GLY A 24 9.45 -0.75 -15.41
CA GLY A 24 10.67 -0.12 -15.94
C GLY A 24 10.99 1.23 -15.30
N ARG A 25 10.56 1.46 -14.05
CA ARG A 25 10.75 2.72 -13.30
C ARG A 25 12.22 3.14 -13.12
N THR A 26 13.16 2.21 -13.22
CA THR A 26 14.60 2.50 -13.18
C THR A 26 15.14 3.08 -14.49
N LEU A 27 14.37 3.06 -15.58
CA LEU A 27 14.76 3.58 -16.88
C LEU A 27 14.09 4.92 -17.18
N SER A 28 14.88 5.91 -17.58
CA SER A 28 14.36 7.20 -18.06
C SER A 28 13.44 7.02 -19.27
N GLY A 29 12.56 7.99 -19.56
CA GLY A 29 11.66 7.94 -20.72
C GLY A 29 12.41 7.63 -22.03
N GLY A 30 13.52 8.31 -22.28
CA GLY A 30 14.38 8.04 -23.43
C GLY A 30 15.08 6.68 -23.42
N GLN A 31 15.42 6.13 -22.26
CA GLN A 31 15.95 4.75 -22.16
C GLN A 31 14.86 3.72 -22.51
N ARG A 32 13.64 3.89 -21.99
CA ARG A 32 12.49 3.01 -22.31
C ARG A 32 12.17 3.04 -23.81
N ALA A 33 12.15 4.22 -24.42
CA ALA A 33 11.96 4.39 -25.86
C ALA A 33 13.03 3.62 -26.67
N ARG A 34 14.30 3.71 -26.27
CA ARG A 34 15.41 2.98 -26.94
C ARG A 34 15.29 1.47 -26.81
N VAL A 35 14.96 0.94 -25.64
CA VAL A 35 14.77 -0.50 -25.42
C VAL A 35 13.57 -1.01 -26.24
N ALA A 36 12.47 -0.26 -26.26
CA ALA A 36 11.29 -0.60 -27.08
C ALA A 36 11.62 -0.60 -28.58
N LEU A 37 12.37 0.42 -29.06
CA LEU A 37 12.82 0.50 -30.44
C LEU A 37 13.75 -0.65 -30.81
N ALA A 38 14.74 -0.96 -29.96
CA ALA A 38 15.64 -2.09 -30.16
C ALA A 38 14.87 -3.42 -30.27
N ARG A 39 13.89 -3.64 -29.37
CA ARG A 39 12.99 -4.80 -29.42
C ARG A 39 12.17 -4.87 -30.71
N ALA A 40 11.74 -3.73 -31.25
CA ALA A 40 11.04 -3.71 -32.53
C ALA A 40 11.99 -4.06 -33.69
N ILE A 41 13.15 -3.39 -33.78
CA ILE A 41 14.15 -3.60 -34.83
C ILE A 41 14.60 -5.06 -34.87
N TYR A 42 14.90 -5.64 -33.70
CA TYR A 42 15.36 -7.03 -33.58
C TYR A 42 14.39 -8.08 -34.14
N GLN A 43 13.09 -7.77 -34.20
CA GLN A 43 12.10 -8.69 -34.77
C GLN A 43 12.18 -8.85 -36.29
N ASN A 44 12.96 -8.01 -36.98
CA ASN A 44 13.18 -8.00 -38.43
C ASN A 44 11.89 -8.21 -39.24
N LYS A 45 10.91 -7.31 -39.05
CA LYS A 45 9.64 -7.35 -39.76
C LYS A 45 9.73 -6.59 -41.09
N GLN A 46 8.71 -6.72 -41.94
CA GLN A 46 8.65 -5.96 -43.20
C GLN A 46 8.04 -4.56 -43.02
N ILE A 47 7.18 -4.40 -42.01
CA ILE A 47 6.47 -3.16 -41.71
C ILE A 47 6.79 -2.78 -40.27
N TYR A 48 7.20 -1.54 -40.07
CA TYR A 48 7.47 -0.92 -38.79
C TYR A 48 6.51 0.24 -38.56
N LEU A 49 5.76 0.17 -37.45
CA LEU A 49 4.90 1.25 -36.97
C LEU A 49 5.59 1.87 -35.76
N LEU A 50 6.01 3.14 -35.88
CA LEU A 50 6.77 3.86 -34.87
C LEU A 50 5.92 5.04 -34.38
N ASP A 51 5.51 4.98 -33.12
CA ASP A 51 4.65 6.00 -32.50
C ASP A 51 5.47 6.86 -31.54
N ASP A 52 5.75 8.10 -31.98
CA ASP A 52 6.45 9.18 -31.30
C ASP A 52 7.70 8.79 -30.49
N ILE A 53 8.61 8.06 -31.14
CA ILE A 53 9.80 7.48 -30.48
C ILE A 53 10.86 8.53 -30.13
N LEU A 54 10.85 9.69 -30.80
CA LEU A 54 11.90 10.71 -30.69
C LEU A 54 11.62 11.76 -29.62
N SER A 55 10.37 11.91 -29.17
CA SER A 55 9.99 13.00 -28.26
C SER A 55 10.64 12.93 -26.88
N ALA A 56 10.92 11.72 -26.39
CA ALA A 56 11.54 11.50 -25.09
C ALA A 56 13.09 11.49 -25.13
N LEU A 57 13.70 11.76 -26.29
CA LEU A 57 15.13 11.71 -26.51
C LEU A 57 15.72 13.12 -26.65
N ASP A 58 16.96 13.28 -26.20
CA ASP A 58 17.74 14.48 -26.50
C ASP A 58 18.10 14.53 -28.00
N ALA A 59 18.33 15.74 -28.51
CA ALA A 59 18.57 16.00 -29.93
C ALA A 59 19.72 15.15 -30.52
N HIS A 60 20.80 14.94 -29.76
CA HIS A 60 21.95 14.14 -30.20
C HIS A 60 21.58 12.66 -30.34
N VAL A 61 20.98 12.06 -29.31
CA VAL A 61 20.53 10.66 -29.36
C VAL A 61 19.44 10.45 -30.41
N ALA A 62 18.50 11.41 -30.55
CA ALA A 62 17.49 11.37 -31.60
C ALA A 62 18.14 11.37 -33.00
N SER A 63 19.09 12.26 -33.26
CA SER A 63 19.86 12.31 -34.51
C SER A 63 20.56 11.00 -34.82
N HIS A 64 21.23 10.42 -33.80
CA HIS A 64 21.91 9.14 -33.95
C HIS A 64 20.94 8.00 -34.34
N ILE A 65 19.77 7.92 -33.69
CA ILE A 65 18.75 6.90 -33.99
C ILE A 65 18.16 7.10 -35.39
N VAL A 66 17.87 8.34 -35.77
CA VAL A 66 17.34 8.66 -37.10
C VAL A 66 18.33 8.21 -38.18
N ARG A 67 19.59 8.62 -38.06
CA ARG A 67 20.64 8.33 -39.05
C ARG A 67 20.96 6.84 -39.14
N HIS A 68 21.22 6.18 -38.01
CA HIS A 68 21.75 4.81 -38.01
C HIS A 68 20.66 3.74 -37.96
N CYS A 69 19.53 4.00 -37.28
CA CYS A 69 18.47 2.99 -37.13
C CYS A 69 17.37 3.16 -38.18
N ILE A 70 16.76 4.35 -38.27
CA ILE A 70 15.60 4.59 -39.15
C ILE A 70 16.02 4.60 -40.62
N PHE A 71 17.06 5.36 -40.96
CA PHE A 71 17.56 5.46 -42.34
C PHE A 71 18.72 4.50 -42.65
N GLY A 72 19.35 3.90 -41.64
CA GLY A 72 20.37 2.86 -41.81
C GLY A 72 19.78 1.46 -41.80
N LEU A 73 19.62 0.87 -40.61
CA LEU A 73 19.19 -0.53 -40.43
C LEU A 73 17.82 -0.85 -41.04
N LEU A 74 16.89 0.11 -41.01
CA LEU A 74 15.53 -0.08 -41.53
C LEU A 74 15.35 0.38 -42.97
N ARG A 75 16.42 0.77 -43.69
CA ARG A 75 16.35 1.41 -45.03
C ARG A 75 15.49 0.66 -46.05
N ASP A 76 15.55 -0.66 -46.05
CA ASP A 76 14.88 -1.54 -47.02
C ASP A 76 13.48 -2.01 -46.53
N LYS A 77 12.97 -1.44 -45.43
CA LYS A 77 11.70 -1.81 -44.79
C LYS A 77 10.64 -0.72 -44.93
N THR A 78 9.36 -1.09 -44.89
CA THR A 78 8.27 -0.10 -44.81
C THR A 78 8.23 0.50 -43.40
N ARG A 79 8.29 1.83 -43.30
CA ARG A 79 8.33 2.57 -42.04
C ARG A 79 7.18 3.58 -42.02
N ILE A 80 6.31 3.49 -41.03
CA ILE A 80 5.27 4.49 -40.76
C ILE A 80 5.62 5.11 -39.42
N ILE A 81 5.86 6.41 -39.41
CA ILE A 81 6.32 7.15 -38.23
C ILE A 81 5.31 8.24 -37.94
N VAL A 82 4.72 8.19 -36.75
CA VAL A 82 3.92 9.28 -36.20
C VAL A 82 4.84 10.04 -35.26
N THR A 83 5.08 11.33 -35.49
CA THR A 83 5.90 12.13 -34.59
C THR A 83 5.58 13.60 -34.71
N GLN A 84 5.78 14.33 -33.61
CA GLN A 84 5.78 15.79 -33.60
C GLN A 84 7.18 16.36 -33.88
N HIS A 85 8.21 15.50 -33.95
CA HIS A 85 9.60 15.91 -34.11
C HIS A 85 9.94 16.17 -35.59
N PRO A 86 10.36 17.39 -35.99
CA PRO A 86 10.49 17.77 -37.39
C PRO A 86 11.62 17.04 -38.14
N MET A 87 12.64 16.54 -37.43
CA MET A 87 13.81 15.88 -38.03
C MET A 87 13.50 14.74 -39.02
N VAL A 88 12.41 14.00 -38.82
CA VAL A 88 12.05 12.87 -39.69
C VAL A 88 11.19 13.33 -40.88
N LEU A 89 10.53 14.48 -40.77
CA LEU A 89 9.59 14.98 -41.78
C LEU A 89 10.33 15.34 -43.07
N ASN A 90 11.48 16.00 -42.98
CA ASN A 90 12.22 16.48 -44.15
C ASN A 90 12.80 15.37 -45.02
N GLN A 91 12.94 14.17 -44.46
CA GLN A 91 13.47 12.99 -45.13
C GLN A 91 12.39 11.93 -45.41
N ALA A 92 11.12 12.26 -45.15
CA ALA A 92 10.00 11.37 -45.40
C ALA A 92 9.62 11.35 -46.88
N ASN A 93 9.33 10.15 -47.40
CA ASN A 93 8.83 9.98 -48.77
C ASN A 93 7.40 10.53 -48.95
N GLN A 94 6.62 10.54 -47.87
CA GLN A 94 5.24 11.04 -47.84
C GLN A 94 4.92 11.57 -46.44
N ILE A 95 4.32 12.76 -46.38
CA ILE A 95 3.89 13.39 -45.13
C ILE A 95 2.37 13.45 -45.11
N LEU A 96 1.75 13.00 -44.01
CA LEU A 96 0.31 13.05 -43.79
C LEU A 96 0.03 13.93 -42.57
N HIS A 97 -0.67 15.04 -42.77
CA HIS A 97 -1.12 15.88 -41.67
C HIS A 97 -2.53 15.45 -41.23
N VAL A 98 -2.73 15.26 -39.92
CA VAL A 98 -4.03 14.83 -39.35
C VAL A 98 -4.54 15.92 -38.42
N GLU A 99 -5.68 16.52 -38.78
CA GLU A 99 -6.32 17.59 -38.01
C GLU A 99 -7.79 17.24 -37.75
N ASN A 100 -8.25 17.36 -36.50
CA ASN A 100 -9.62 17.04 -36.10
C ASN A 100 -10.10 15.64 -36.55
N GLY A 101 -9.20 14.65 -36.52
CA GLY A 101 -9.49 13.27 -36.92
C GLY A 101 -9.66 13.07 -38.43
N LYS A 102 -9.30 14.06 -39.27
CA LYS A 102 -9.29 13.97 -40.73
C LYS A 102 -7.88 14.19 -41.25
N VAL A 103 -7.51 13.46 -42.30
CA VAL A 103 -6.24 13.68 -43.01
C VAL A 103 -6.42 14.93 -43.88
N SER A 104 -5.66 15.98 -43.58
CA SER A 104 -5.49 17.13 -44.47
C SER A 104 -4.32 16.88 -45.44
N GLN A 105 -4.23 17.70 -46.48
CA GLN A 105 -3.39 17.58 -47.68
C GLN A 105 -2.07 16.80 -47.49
N SER A 106 -1.86 15.77 -48.32
CA SER A 106 -0.64 14.95 -48.35
C SER A 106 0.38 15.56 -49.31
N ASP A 107 1.49 16.06 -48.79
CA ASP A 107 2.60 16.49 -49.63
C ASP A 107 3.48 15.27 -49.93
N ILE A 108 3.59 14.93 -51.22
CA ILE A 108 4.53 13.93 -51.72
C ILE A 108 5.81 14.68 -52.05
N THR A 109 6.83 14.54 -51.20
CA THR A 109 8.17 15.04 -51.50
C THR A 109 8.77 14.16 -52.60
N SER A 110 9.01 14.73 -53.78
CA SER A 110 9.63 14.01 -54.90
C SER A 110 11.03 13.53 -54.52
N ALA A 111 11.22 12.21 -54.44
CA ALA A 111 12.41 11.52 -53.95
C ALA A 111 13.68 11.64 -54.83
N ALA A 112 13.81 12.68 -55.66
CA ALA A 112 14.85 12.79 -56.68
C ALA A 112 16.02 13.75 -56.33
N SER A 113 15.96 14.52 -55.23
CA SER A 113 16.91 15.62 -55.00
C SER A 113 17.79 15.52 -53.75
N LEU A 114 17.87 14.38 -53.06
CA LEU A 114 18.60 14.27 -51.78
C LEU A 114 19.63 13.12 -51.69
N MET A 115 20.06 12.56 -52.82
CA MET A 115 21.12 11.54 -52.85
C MET A 115 22.50 12.05 -53.32
N SER A 116 22.76 13.36 -53.30
CA SER A 116 24.05 13.92 -53.75
C SER A 116 25.07 14.25 -52.65
N ASP A 117 24.70 14.27 -51.37
CA ASP A 117 25.55 14.91 -50.34
C ASP A 117 26.19 13.93 -49.35
N PHE A 118 26.65 12.77 -49.83
CA PHE A 118 27.54 11.90 -49.06
C PHE A 118 28.64 11.35 -49.95
N GLU A 119 29.66 12.17 -50.20
CA GLU A 119 31.01 11.65 -50.43
C GLU A 119 31.63 11.24 -49.10
N ASP A 120 32.43 10.20 -49.23
CA ASP A 120 33.10 9.38 -48.23
C ASP A 120 34.17 10.17 -47.48
N ASP A 121 33.92 10.53 -46.23
CA ASP A 121 34.99 10.87 -45.27
C ASP A 121 35.16 9.71 -44.30
N GLY A 122 36.02 8.78 -44.71
CA GLY A 122 36.63 7.81 -43.84
C GLY A 122 37.62 8.49 -42.91
N GLU A 123 37.28 8.59 -41.62
CA GLU A 123 38.28 8.68 -40.56
C GLU A 123 38.14 7.49 -39.61
N ASP A 124 39.13 6.61 -39.70
CA ASP A 124 39.50 5.66 -38.67
C ASP A 124 39.83 6.41 -37.38
N LEU A 125 38.94 6.35 -36.39
CA LEU A 125 39.30 6.61 -34.99
C LEU A 125 39.25 5.29 -34.21
N ALA A 126 40.37 4.58 -34.36
CA ALA A 126 40.77 3.51 -33.47
C ALA A 126 40.87 4.03 -32.03
N GLY A 127 40.24 3.29 -31.12
CA GLY A 127 40.66 3.10 -29.74
C GLY A 127 41.01 4.33 -28.91
N THR A 128 40.02 4.85 -28.17
CA THR A 128 40.31 5.46 -26.88
C THR A 128 39.61 4.66 -25.79
N HIS A 129 40.39 3.78 -25.16
CA HIS A 129 40.04 3.17 -23.88
C HIS A 129 39.85 4.29 -22.85
N LEU A 130 38.60 4.64 -22.53
CA LEU A 130 38.27 5.22 -21.25
C LEU A 130 37.91 4.08 -20.29
N ASN A 131 38.96 3.52 -19.67
CA ASN A 131 38.81 2.83 -18.40
C ASN A 131 38.39 3.87 -17.36
N ALA A 132 37.09 3.99 -17.14
CA ALA A 132 36.58 4.38 -15.83
C ALA A 132 36.05 3.10 -15.18
N GLU A 133 36.93 2.37 -14.51
CA GLU A 133 36.51 1.41 -13.49
C GLU A 133 35.76 2.22 -12.42
N TYR A 134 34.43 2.19 -12.48
CA TYR A 134 33.60 2.56 -11.35
C TYR A 134 33.40 1.30 -10.51
N GLU A 135 34.33 1.03 -9.59
CA GLU A 135 34.09 0.08 -8.51
C GLU A 135 33.13 0.74 -7.51
N PRO A 136 31.96 0.14 -7.21
CA PRO A 136 31.24 0.51 -6.00
C PRO A 136 32.06 0.00 -4.81
N GLN A 137 32.78 0.90 -4.14
CA GLN A 137 33.31 0.62 -2.82
C GLN A 137 32.14 0.49 -1.83
N CYS A 138 31.66 -0.74 -1.63
CA CYS A 138 30.90 -1.09 -0.43
C CYS A 138 31.85 -0.99 0.77
N THR A 139 31.91 0.19 1.37
CA THR A 139 32.38 0.31 2.76
C THR A 139 31.39 -0.43 3.64
N LYS A 140 31.90 -1.40 4.40
CA LYS A 140 31.17 -2.05 5.50
C LYS A 140 30.98 -1.00 6.59
N GLY A 141 29.90 -0.23 6.50
CA GLY A 141 29.37 0.60 7.57
C GLY A 141 28.30 -0.19 8.33
N ASP A 142 28.30 -0.02 9.66
CA ASP A 142 27.44 -0.70 10.63
C ASP A 142 25.96 -0.74 10.25
N ASP A 143 25.30 -1.82 10.69
CA ASP A 143 23.88 -2.13 10.57
C ASP A 143 22.98 -0.97 11.07
N THR A 144 22.69 -0.04 10.16
CA THR A 144 21.53 0.84 10.23
C THR A 144 20.62 0.44 9.07
N LYS A 145 19.38 0.05 9.40
CA LYS A 145 18.40 -0.45 8.42
C LYS A 145 18.15 0.60 7.35
N SER A 146 18.81 0.47 6.20
CA SER A 146 18.62 1.38 5.08
C SER A 146 17.23 1.18 4.47
N LEU A 147 16.60 2.24 3.98
CA LEU A 147 15.26 2.20 3.37
C LEU A 147 15.15 1.14 2.25
N ASP A 148 16.23 0.93 1.49
CA ASP A 148 16.34 -0.12 0.47
C ASP A 148 16.31 -1.54 1.07
N SER A 149 16.90 -1.74 2.27
CA SER A 149 16.79 -3.00 3.01
C SER A 149 15.36 -3.25 3.51
N VAL A 150 14.66 -2.23 4.01
CA VAL A 150 13.25 -2.32 4.42
C VAL A 150 12.35 -2.71 3.25
N MET A 151 12.61 -2.14 2.07
CA MET A 151 11.86 -2.42 0.85
C MET A 151 12.15 -3.79 0.21
N ALA A 152 13.35 -4.33 0.44
CA ALA A 152 13.77 -5.67 0.03
C ALA A 152 13.35 -6.76 1.06
N GLU A 153 13.38 -6.46 2.36
CA GLU A 153 13.01 -7.36 3.46
C GLU A 153 11.51 -7.63 3.56
N GLU A 154 10.65 -6.72 3.10
CA GLU A 154 9.18 -6.90 3.09
C GLU A 154 8.71 -8.15 2.30
N THR A 155 9.56 -8.75 1.47
CA THR A 155 9.22 -9.99 0.74
C THR A 155 9.49 -11.28 1.54
N ARG A 156 10.01 -11.22 2.77
CA ARG A 156 10.66 -12.42 3.37
C ARG A 156 10.38 -12.80 4.82
N GLU A 157 9.56 -12.09 5.58
CA GLU A 157 9.20 -12.57 6.93
C GLU A 157 7.85 -13.29 6.95
N PHE A 158 7.84 -14.54 6.50
CA PHE A 158 6.78 -15.48 6.88
C PHE A 158 7.31 -16.40 7.98
N GLY A 159 7.07 -16.02 9.23
CA GLY A 159 7.40 -16.84 10.39
C GLY A 159 7.27 -16.08 11.70
N HIS A 160 6.47 -16.64 12.61
CA HIS A 160 6.22 -16.18 13.99
C HIS A 160 5.86 -14.68 14.13
N LEU A 161 4.58 -14.42 14.42
CA LEU A 161 4.12 -13.07 14.77
C LEU A 161 5.01 -12.45 15.86
N ASP A 162 5.65 -11.32 15.56
CA ASP A 162 6.33 -10.55 16.60
C ASP A 162 5.26 -10.10 17.61
N ARG A 163 5.54 -10.30 18.90
CA ARG A 163 4.65 -9.90 20.01
C ARG A 163 4.32 -8.41 19.95
N LYS A 164 5.18 -7.62 19.30
CA LYS A 164 4.95 -6.19 19.03
C LYS A 164 3.70 -5.94 18.18
N VAL A 165 3.45 -6.76 17.15
CA VAL A 165 2.30 -6.59 16.23
C VAL A 165 0.99 -6.86 16.96
N LEU A 166 0.92 -7.94 17.76
CA LEU A 166 -0.22 -8.22 18.63
C LEU A 166 -0.44 -7.09 19.64
N GLY A 167 0.63 -6.60 20.26
CA GLY A 167 0.59 -5.49 21.20
C GLY A 167 0.07 -4.19 20.57
N ALA A 168 0.46 -3.92 19.32
CA ALA A 168 0.01 -2.75 18.58
C ALA A 168 -1.49 -2.84 18.25
N TYR A 169 -1.98 -3.97 17.73
CA TYR A 169 -3.40 -4.17 17.45
C TYR A 169 -4.26 -4.12 18.74
N TRP A 170 -3.77 -4.72 19.83
CA TRP A 170 -4.41 -4.62 21.14
C TRP A 170 -4.48 -3.18 21.65
N SER A 171 -3.41 -2.40 21.43
CA SER A 171 -3.38 -0.99 21.80
C SER A 171 -4.33 -0.13 20.95
N ALA A 172 -4.45 -0.45 19.65
CA ALA A 172 -5.36 0.21 18.70
C ALA A 172 -6.84 -0.03 19.06
N THR A 173 -7.17 -1.25 19.48
CA THR A 173 -8.50 -1.61 19.99
C THR A 173 -8.84 -0.85 21.28
N GLY A 174 -7.82 -0.54 22.08
CA GLY A 174 -7.95 0.05 23.41
C GLY A 174 -7.96 -1.03 24.49
N ARG A 175 -7.04 -0.91 25.45
CA ARG A 175 -6.76 -1.97 26.45
C ARG A 175 -7.99 -2.39 27.27
N SER A 176 -8.82 -1.43 27.67
CA SER A 176 -10.06 -1.71 28.42
C SER A 176 -11.11 -2.42 27.56
N LEU A 177 -11.26 -1.99 26.31
CA LEU A 177 -12.26 -2.55 25.41
C LEU A 177 -11.89 -3.97 24.96
N GLY A 178 -10.61 -4.21 24.66
CA GLY A 178 -10.09 -5.55 24.38
C GLY A 178 -10.33 -6.52 25.54
N PHE A 179 -10.15 -6.06 26.79
CA PHE A 179 -10.48 -6.88 27.97
C PHE A 179 -11.97 -7.27 28.01
N TRP A 180 -12.88 -6.31 27.79
CA TRP A 180 -14.32 -6.59 27.77
C TRP A 180 -14.74 -7.52 26.63
N VAL A 181 -14.08 -7.45 25.47
CA VAL A 181 -14.31 -8.39 24.36
C VAL A 181 -13.94 -9.81 24.80
N VAL A 182 -12.72 -10.03 25.31
CA VAL A 182 -12.27 -11.36 25.76
C VAL A 182 -13.16 -11.88 26.91
N PHE A 183 -13.50 -11.00 27.85
CA PHE A 183 -14.40 -11.32 28.95
C PHE A 183 -15.80 -11.73 28.46
N SER A 184 -16.36 -11.02 27.47
CA SER A 184 -17.66 -11.36 26.90
C SER A 184 -17.68 -12.72 26.19
N VAL A 185 -16.57 -13.13 25.56
CA VAL A 185 -16.44 -14.47 24.96
C VAL A 185 -16.38 -15.54 26.05
N LEU A 186 -15.59 -15.31 27.10
CA LEU A 186 -15.53 -16.21 28.26
C LEU A 186 -16.91 -16.37 28.92
N LEU A 187 -17.60 -15.25 29.18
CA LEU A 187 -18.93 -15.24 29.79
C LEU A 187 -19.96 -15.99 28.95
N MET A 188 -19.93 -15.80 27.62
CA MET A 188 -20.78 -16.54 26.70
C MET A 188 -20.52 -18.04 26.76
N GLN A 189 -19.25 -18.45 26.77
CA GLN A 189 -18.91 -19.87 26.86
C GLN A 189 -19.34 -20.48 28.20
N VAL A 190 -19.13 -19.77 29.31
CA VAL A 190 -19.57 -20.22 30.65
C VAL A 190 -21.09 -20.36 30.69
N SER A 191 -21.84 -19.38 30.15
CA SER A 191 -23.31 -19.43 30.12
C SER A 191 -23.84 -20.60 29.28
N ARG A 192 -23.23 -20.89 28.13
CA ARG A 192 -23.58 -22.04 27.29
C ARG A 192 -23.32 -23.35 28.02
N ASN A 193 -22.12 -23.50 28.56
CA ASN A 193 -21.69 -24.64 29.36
C ASN A 193 -22.64 -24.92 30.54
N LEU A 194 -23.06 -23.85 31.23
CA LEU A 194 -24.03 -23.91 32.31
C LEU A 194 -25.39 -24.42 31.85
N THR A 195 -25.86 -23.96 30.69
CA THR A 195 -27.15 -24.39 30.10
C THR A 195 -27.14 -25.89 29.81
N ASP A 196 -26.02 -26.42 29.29
CA ASP A 196 -25.86 -27.85 29.00
C ASP A 196 -25.74 -28.69 30.29
N ALA A 197 -25.02 -28.19 31.29
CA ALA A 197 -24.92 -28.85 32.60
C ALA A 197 -26.27 -28.88 33.33
N TRP A 198 -27.07 -27.81 33.23
CA TRP A 198 -28.43 -27.78 33.77
C TRP A 198 -29.34 -28.79 33.10
N LEU A 199 -29.24 -28.94 31.78
CA LEU A 199 -29.99 -29.97 31.04
C LEU A 199 -29.64 -31.38 31.54
N ALA A 200 -28.35 -31.67 31.77
CA ALA A 200 -27.94 -32.94 32.35
C ALA A 200 -28.53 -33.16 33.75
N TYR A 201 -28.50 -32.13 34.60
CA TYR A 201 -29.11 -32.19 35.93
C TYR A 201 -30.63 -32.44 35.88
N TRP A 202 -31.35 -31.75 34.99
CA TRP A 202 -32.78 -31.97 34.79
C TRP A 202 -33.09 -33.42 34.38
N VAL A 203 -32.30 -33.99 33.46
CA VAL A 203 -32.44 -35.40 33.05
C VAL A 203 -32.24 -36.35 34.24
N GLY A 204 -31.23 -36.11 35.10
CA GLY A 204 -30.99 -36.90 36.31
C GLY A 204 -32.11 -36.80 37.35
N ALA A 205 -32.67 -35.60 37.55
CA ALA A 205 -33.80 -35.41 38.45
C ALA A 205 -35.08 -36.10 37.94
N SER A 206 -35.31 -36.11 36.62
CA SER A 206 -36.48 -36.76 36.00
C SER A 206 -36.42 -38.29 35.99
N SER A 207 -35.22 -38.89 36.07
CA SER A 207 -35.00 -40.34 35.98
C SER A 207 -34.97 -41.07 37.34
N GLY A 208 -35.18 -40.35 38.46
CA GLY A 208 -35.47 -40.94 39.78
C GLY A 208 -34.34 -40.88 40.82
N GLY A 209 -33.34 -40.01 40.66
CA GLY A 209 -32.19 -39.93 41.58
C GLY A 209 -32.25 -38.85 42.67
N ILE A 210 -33.13 -37.84 42.57
CA ILE A 210 -33.16 -36.68 43.49
C ILE A 210 -34.61 -36.31 43.79
N THR A 211 -34.99 -36.25 45.07
CA THR A 211 -36.33 -35.80 45.49
C THR A 211 -36.52 -34.32 45.18
N PRO A 212 -37.66 -33.90 44.61
CA PRO A 212 -37.93 -32.49 44.34
C PRO A 212 -38.02 -31.70 45.66
N PRO A 213 -37.57 -30.43 45.68
CA PRO A 213 -37.75 -29.56 46.85
C PRO A 213 -39.25 -29.39 47.15
N GLN A 214 -39.64 -29.57 48.40
CA GLN A 214 -41.04 -29.37 48.83
C GLN A 214 -41.35 -27.87 48.84
N PRO A 215 -42.59 -27.45 48.57
CA PRO A 215 -42.95 -26.03 48.46
C PRO A 215 -42.78 -25.22 49.77
N ASN A 216 -42.56 -25.88 50.91
CA ASN A 216 -42.34 -25.26 52.21
C ASN A 216 -40.86 -25.28 52.66
N ASP A 217 -39.95 -25.84 51.85
CA ASP A 217 -38.53 -25.85 52.18
C ASP A 217 -37.98 -24.44 52.01
N THR A 218 -37.70 -23.77 53.12
CA THR A 218 -36.96 -22.51 53.07
C THR A 218 -35.57 -22.78 52.49
N LEU A 219 -35.04 -21.83 51.71
CA LEU A 219 -33.72 -21.84 51.03
C LEU A 219 -32.50 -22.20 51.93
N LEU A 220 -32.71 -22.39 53.24
CA LEU A 220 -31.75 -22.80 54.26
C LEU A 220 -31.72 -24.32 54.52
N GLU A 221 -32.80 -25.08 54.26
CA GLU A 221 -32.82 -26.53 54.48
C GLU A 221 -32.29 -27.31 53.27
N LEU A 222 -32.45 -26.79 52.05
CA LEU A 222 -31.85 -27.34 50.82
C LEU A 222 -30.31 -27.18 50.74
N THR A 223 -29.71 -26.38 51.63
CA THR A 223 -28.25 -26.17 51.71
C THR A 223 -27.51 -27.12 52.65
N ASN A 224 -28.22 -28.02 53.34
CA ASN A 224 -27.65 -28.93 54.35
C ASN A 224 -27.43 -30.36 53.85
N ASP A 225 -27.65 -30.66 52.57
CA ASP A 225 -27.24 -31.93 51.99
C ASP A 225 -25.75 -31.86 51.59
N ASP A 226 -24.90 -32.67 52.23
CA ASP A 226 -23.44 -32.68 52.07
C ASP A 226 -23.00 -32.98 50.62
N THR A 227 -23.89 -33.58 49.83
CA THR A 227 -23.68 -33.83 48.39
C THR A 227 -23.86 -32.55 47.55
N ILE A 228 -24.72 -31.64 47.98
CA ILE A 228 -25.01 -30.37 47.30
C ILE A 228 -24.02 -29.28 47.76
N GLN A 229 -23.55 -29.26 49.01
CA GLN A 229 -22.55 -28.25 49.42
C GLN A 229 -21.26 -28.26 48.58
N ASN A 230 -20.84 -29.42 48.04
CA ASN A 230 -19.65 -29.52 47.20
C ASN A 230 -19.86 -29.05 45.75
N LEU A 231 -21.10 -29.12 45.23
CA LEU A 231 -21.50 -28.59 43.92
C LEU A 231 -21.58 -27.05 43.90
N TRP A 232 -21.75 -26.41 45.07
CA TRP A 232 -22.13 -24.99 45.19
C TRP A 232 -21.10 -24.11 45.93
N SER A 233 -19.88 -24.59 46.15
CA SER A 233 -18.84 -23.87 46.92
C SER A 233 -18.19 -22.67 46.18
N ILE A 234 -18.52 -22.45 44.90
CA ILE A 234 -18.09 -21.25 44.17
C ILE A 234 -19.19 -20.19 44.30
N GLY A 235 -18.98 -19.20 45.19
CA GLY A 235 -19.97 -18.17 45.52
C GLY A 235 -20.55 -17.36 44.36
N SER A 236 -19.99 -17.43 43.15
CA SER A 236 -20.55 -16.81 41.93
C SER A 236 -21.80 -17.54 41.40
N PHE A 237 -21.93 -18.85 41.60
CA PHE A 237 -23.01 -19.66 41.04
C PHE A 237 -24.34 -19.46 41.79
N ARG A 238 -24.26 -19.28 43.12
CA ARG A 238 -25.40 -18.91 43.98
C ARG A 238 -26.02 -17.58 43.58
N SER A 239 -25.20 -16.61 43.15
CA SER A 239 -25.65 -15.30 42.68
C SER A 239 -26.31 -15.33 41.30
N ILE A 240 -25.90 -16.26 40.43
CA ILE A 240 -26.49 -16.42 39.09
C ILE A 240 -27.84 -17.12 39.19
N LEU A 241 -27.93 -18.15 40.03
CA LEU A 241 -29.20 -18.82 40.30
C LEU A 241 -30.22 -17.87 40.95
N SER A 242 -29.79 -17.02 41.89
CA SER A 242 -30.67 -16.01 42.48
C SER A 242 -31.12 -14.98 41.44
N MET A 243 -30.24 -14.50 40.55
CA MET A 243 -30.65 -13.63 39.44
C MET A 243 -31.62 -14.31 38.47
N ALA A 244 -31.43 -15.60 38.19
CA ALA A 244 -32.34 -16.37 37.33
C ALA A 244 -33.71 -16.58 38.00
N GLN A 245 -33.75 -16.85 39.30
CA GLN A 245 -34.97 -16.91 40.09
C GLN A 245 -35.68 -15.56 40.19
N ASP A 246 -34.93 -14.47 40.40
CA ASP A 246 -35.48 -13.11 40.43
C ASP A 246 -36.08 -12.74 39.07
N PHE A 247 -35.42 -13.09 37.97
CA PHE A 247 -35.93 -12.89 36.60
C PHE A 247 -37.18 -13.73 36.31
N LEU A 248 -37.19 -15.01 36.71
CA LEU A 248 -38.38 -15.87 36.64
C LEU A 248 -39.55 -15.31 37.44
N SER A 249 -39.28 -14.79 38.65
CA SER A 249 -40.31 -14.17 39.49
C SER A 249 -40.88 -12.88 38.88
N ALA A 250 -40.06 -12.12 38.16
CA ALA A 250 -40.48 -10.92 37.43
C ALA A 250 -41.31 -11.26 36.17
N LEU A 251 -40.97 -12.35 35.48
CA LEU A 251 -41.72 -12.87 34.34
C LEU A 251 -43.09 -13.43 34.74
N VAL A 252 -43.15 -14.17 35.85
CA VAL A 252 -44.40 -14.72 36.40
C VAL A 252 -45.34 -13.61 36.87
N LYS A 253 -44.81 -12.57 37.56
CA LYS A 253 -45.60 -11.39 37.94
C LYS A 253 -46.14 -10.56 36.76
N GLY A 254 -45.61 -10.75 35.56
CA GLY A 254 -46.10 -10.10 34.34
C GLY A 254 -47.31 -10.80 33.70
N VAL A 255 -47.70 -11.98 34.18
CA VAL A 255 -48.75 -12.83 33.58
C VAL A 255 -50.02 -12.92 34.45
N ASP A 256 -50.05 -12.29 35.63
CA ASP A 256 -51.22 -12.31 36.52
C ASP A 256 -52.35 -11.36 36.05
N HIS A 257 -53.11 -11.81 35.05
CA HIS A 257 -54.53 -11.50 34.89
C HIS A 257 -55.25 -12.81 34.57
N ASP A 258 -55.76 -13.47 35.63
CA ASP A 258 -57.02 -14.22 35.68
C ASP A 258 -56.98 -15.19 36.88
N SER A 259 -57.36 -14.67 38.05
CA SER A 259 -57.39 -15.37 39.35
C SER A 259 -58.66 -16.20 39.57
N GLU A 260 -59.15 -16.91 38.55
CA GLU A 260 -60.27 -17.85 38.67
C GLU A 260 -59.90 -19.29 38.27
N LEU A 261 -58.81 -19.49 37.50
CA LEU A 261 -58.36 -20.83 37.10
C LEU A 261 -57.53 -21.56 38.16
N ALA A 262 -56.99 -20.84 39.15
CA ALA A 262 -56.09 -21.38 40.16
C ALA A 262 -56.83 -22.15 41.28
N GLU A 263 -58.09 -21.82 41.57
CA GLU A 263 -58.87 -22.49 42.62
C GLU A 263 -59.48 -23.82 42.15
N GLU A 264 -59.82 -23.98 40.86
CA GLU A 264 -60.31 -25.26 40.34
C GLU A 264 -59.19 -26.33 40.21
N LEU A 265 -57.94 -25.92 39.98
CA LEU A 265 -56.79 -26.84 39.89
C LEU A 265 -56.32 -27.39 41.24
N GLN A 266 -56.69 -26.73 42.36
CA GLN A 266 -56.29 -27.17 43.71
C GLN A 266 -57.03 -28.44 44.16
N GLN A 267 -58.21 -28.73 43.59
CA GLN A 267 -59.07 -29.83 44.01
C GLN A 267 -58.80 -31.15 43.25
N GLU A 268 -58.04 -31.11 42.15
CA GLU A 268 -57.54 -32.28 41.41
C GLU A 268 -56.15 -32.79 41.90
N ALA A 269 -55.60 -32.21 42.97
CA ALA A 269 -54.26 -32.49 43.51
C ALA A 269 -54.05 -33.90 44.13
N LEU A 270 -54.98 -34.85 43.92
CA LEU A 270 -54.87 -36.25 44.35
C LEU A 270 -54.30 -37.18 43.27
N LEU A 271 -53.93 -36.66 42.09
CA LEU A 271 -53.31 -37.44 41.02
C LEU A 271 -51.78 -37.20 40.95
N PRO A 272 -50.94 -38.26 40.95
CA PRO A 272 -49.49 -38.14 40.83
C PRO A 272 -49.01 -37.50 39.52
N GLU A 273 -49.90 -37.32 38.54
CA GLU A 273 -49.62 -36.63 37.26
C GLU A 273 -49.48 -35.10 37.40
N VAL A 274 -50.12 -34.46 38.38
CA VAL A 274 -50.10 -32.99 38.54
C VAL A 274 -48.75 -32.50 39.10
N ASN A 275 -48.13 -33.28 39.97
CA ASN A 275 -46.85 -32.94 40.59
C ASN A 275 -45.68 -33.00 39.59
N ASN A 276 -45.70 -33.97 38.67
CA ASN A 276 -44.70 -34.10 37.61
C ASN A 276 -44.78 -32.96 36.57
N LYS A 277 -45.98 -32.45 36.26
CA LYS A 277 -46.16 -31.31 35.36
C LYS A 277 -45.55 -30.03 35.94
N THR A 278 -45.82 -29.75 37.22
CA THR A 278 -45.31 -28.56 37.92
C THR A 278 -43.77 -28.58 38.03
N LEU A 279 -43.19 -29.73 38.35
CA LEU A 279 -41.74 -29.91 38.42
C LEU A 279 -41.08 -29.76 37.04
N THR A 280 -41.70 -30.31 35.99
CA THR A 280 -41.22 -30.16 34.61
C THR A 280 -41.25 -28.70 34.16
N MET A 281 -42.31 -27.95 34.50
CA MET A 281 -42.41 -26.52 34.22
C MET A 281 -41.33 -25.72 34.94
N TYR A 282 -40.95 -26.08 36.17
CA TYR A 282 -39.85 -25.45 36.90
C TYR A 282 -38.50 -25.63 36.17
N TYR A 283 -38.11 -26.87 35.87
CA TYR A 283 -36.84 -27.14 35.19
C TYR A 283 -36.77 -26.52 33.79
N LEU A 284 -37.87 -26.58 33.05
CA LEU A 284 -38.01 -25.95 31.75
C LEU A 284 -37.90 -24.42 31.85
N GLY A 285 -38.54 -23.80 32.85
CA GLY A 285 -38.46 -22.36 33.09
C GLY A 285 -37.04 -21.88 33.34
N VAL A 286 -36.27 -22.58 34.19
CA VAL A 286 -34.85 -22.26 34.43
C VAL A 286 -34.00 -22.47 33.19
N TYR A 287 -34.21 -23.58 32.45
CA TYR A 287 -33.50 -23.83 31.20
C TYR A 287 -33.78 -22.73 30.16
N SER A 288 -35.04 -22.32 29.99
CA SER A 288 -35.42 -21.22 29.11
C SER A 288 -34.79 -19.89 29.54
N ALA A 289 -34.74 -19.58 30.83
CA ALA A 289 -34.08 -18.38 31.34
C ALA A 289 -32.57 -18.37 31.05
N LEU A 290 -31.88 -19.49 31.26
CA LEU A 290 -30.46 -19.65 30.93
C LEU A 290 -30.20 -19.53 29.42
N ALA A 291 -31.06 -20.13 28.59
CA ALA A 291 -30.97 -20.05 27.14
C ALA A 291 -31.15 -18.61 26.64
N VAL A 292 -32.17 -17.90 27.13
CA VAL A 292 -32.40 -16.48 26.80
C VAL A 292 -31.23 -15.60 27.27
N GLY A 293 -30.71 -15.84 28.48
CA GLY A 293 -29.53 -15.17 28.99
C GLY A 293 -28.30 -15.38 28.10
N ASN A 294 -28.05 -16.61 27.68
CA ASN A 294 -26.96 -16.94 26.75
C ASN A 294 -27.12 -16.25 25.38
N SER A 295 -28.35 -16.20 24.85
CA SER A 295 -28.64 -15.46 23.61
C SER A 295 -28.35 -13.96 23.75
N LEU A 296 -28.72 -13.35 24.88
CA LEU A 296 -28.43 -11.94 25.15
C LEU A 296 -26.92 -11.68 25.28
N ILE A 297 -26.19 -12.54 26.01
CA ILE A 297 -24.72 -12.42 26.14
C ILE A 297 -24.06 -12.58 24.77
N THR A 298 -24.54 -13.51 23.94
CA THR A 298 -24.04 -13.72 22.57
C THR A 298 -24.24 -12.48 21.70
N LEU A 299 -25.39 -11.80 21.84
CA LEU A 299 -25.67 -10.55 21.15
C LEU A 299 -24.73 -9.43 21.61
N VAL A 300 -24.57 -9.24 22.93
CA VAL A 300 -23.66 -8.23 23.51
C VAL A 300 -22.22 -8.47 23.05
N ARG A 301 -21.76 -9.73 23.08
CA ARG A 301 -20.44 -10.14 22.57
C ARG A 301 -20.27 -9.75 21.10
N ALA A 302 -21.24 -10.02 20.25
CA ALA A 302 -21.17 -9.69 18.83
C ALA A 302 -21.03 -8.17 18.60
N PHE A 303 -21.81 -7.35 19.32
CA PHE A 303 -21.70 -5.89 19.25
C PHE A 303 -20.35 -5.37 19.77
N LEU A 304 -19.88 -5.87 20.92
CA LEU A 304 -18.59 -5.48 21.47
C LEU A 304 -17.44 -5.81 20.51
N PHE A 305 -17.48 -6.98 19.87
CA PHE A 305 -16.47 -7.41 18.92
C PHE A 305 -16.46 -6.53 17.65
N ALA A 306 -17.64 -6.27 17.07
CA ALA A 306 -17.75 -5.39 15.90
C ALA A 306 -17.28 -3.97 16.21
N PHE A 307 -17.66 -3.41 17.36
CA PHE A 307 -17.23 -2.09 17.78
C PHE A 307 -15.71 -2.03 18.05
N ALA A 308 -15.13 -3.09 18.61
CA ALA A 308 -13.69 -3.23 18.80
C ALA A 308 -12.92 -3.19 17.46
N GLY A 309 -13.38 -3.96 16.48
CA GLY A 309 -12.79 -4.02 15.14
C GLY A 309 -12.79 -2.66 14.46
N ILE A 310 -13.95 -1.99 14.41
CA ILE A 310 -14.08 -0.66 13.78
C ILE A 310 -13.20 0.40 14.46
N ARG A 311 -13.07 0.34 15.80
CA ARG A 311 -12.20 1.26 16.54
C ARG A 311 -10.73 1.03 16.20
N ALA A 312 -10.29 -0.22 16.14
CA ALA A 312 -8.92 -0.58 15.78
C ALA A 312 -8.61 -0.16 14.33
N ALA A 313 -9.50 -0.48 13.39
CA ALA A 313 -9.48 -0.06 11.99
C ALA A 313 -9.26 1.44 11.83
N LYS A 314 -10.12 2.26 12.44
CA LYS A 314 -10.03 3.72 12.36
C LYS A 314 -8.70 4.24 12.91
N TYR A 315 -8.26 3.74 14.06
CA TYR A 315 -7.00 4.17 14.66
C TYR A 315 -5.80 3.84 13.77
N VAL A 316 -5.77 2.63 13.20
CA VAL A 316 -4.71 2.18 12.29
C VAL A 316 -4.72 3.00 11.01
N HIS A 317 -5.88 3.22 10.39
CA HIS A 317 -6.03 4.05 9.19
C HIS A 317 -5.55 5.49 9.41
N ASP A 318 -6.00 6.15 10.48
CA ASP A 318 -5.63 7.54 10.76
C ASP A 318 -4.13 7.68 11.04
N LYS A 319 -3.54 6.71 11.76
CA LYS A 319 -2.10 6.66 12.02
C LYS A 319 -1.30 6.40 10.75
N LEU A 320 -1.75 5.47 9.90
CA LEU A 320 -1.14 5.16 8.61
C LEU A 320 -1.15 6.40 7.70
N LEU A 321 -2.31 7.04 7.55
CA LEU A 321 -2.48 8.24 6.73
C LEU A 321 -1.54 9.36 7.19
N LYS A 322 -1.50 9.63 8.49
CA LYS A 322 -0.61 10.64 9.06
C LYS A 322 0.87 10.28 8.82
N SER A 323 1.26 9.03 9.04
CA SER A 323 2.65 8.62 8.85
C SER A 323 3.09 8.76 7.39
N VAL A 324 2.28 8.31 6.44
CA VAL A 324 2.58 8.40 5.00
C VAL A 324 2.61 9.85 4.51
N LEU A 325 1.71 10.73 4.98
CA LEU A 325 1.70 12.14 4.55
C LEU A 325 2.88 12.97 5.06
N TYR A 326 3.46 12.61 6.22
CA TYR A 326 4.53 13.35 6.87
C TYR A 326 5.89 12.65 6.82
N THR A 327 6.03 11.59 6.02
CA THR A 327 7.30 10.90 5.80
C THR A 327 8.23 11.68 4.87
N ASN A 328 9.51 11.32 4.84
CA ASN A 328 10.50 11.87 3.91
C ASN A 328 10.12 11.66 2.44
N PHE A 329 10.35 12.66 1.57
CA PHE A 329 10.03 12.55 0.14
C PHE A 329 10.73 11.37 -0.55
N GLN A 330 11.95 11.04 -0.13
CA GLN A 330 12.72 9.89 -0.63
C GLN A 330 11.94 8.58 -0.57
N PHE A 331 11.04 8.42 0.40
CA PHE A 331 10.18 7.25 0.50
C PHE A 331 9.33 7.05 -0.76
N PHE A 332 8.78 8.12 -1.35
CA PHE A 332 7.94 8.04 -2.54
C PHE A 332 8.74 7.78 -3.84
N ASP A 333 10.03 8.09 -3.84
CA ASP A 333 10.92 7.76 -4.95
C ASP A 333 11.26 6.26 -4.97
N VAL A 334 11.38 5.62 -3.80
CA VAL A 334 11.69 4.19 -3.70
C VAL A 334 10.43 3.33 -3.72
N ALA A 335 9.38 3.74 -3.01
CA ALA A 335 8.16 2.96 -2.84
C ALA A 335 7.24 3.05 -4.07
N PRO A 336 6.93 1.93 -4.75
CA PRO A 336 5.95 1.93 -5.82
C PRO A 336 4.59 2.42 -5.29
N LEU A 337 3.99 3.38 -5.97
CA LEU A 337 2.67 3.91 -5.59
C LEU A 337 1.61 2.82 -5.43
N GLY A 338 1.65 1.77 -6.26
CA GLY A 338 0.74 0.62 -6.13
C GLY A 338 0.89 -0.14 -4.81
N ARG A 339 2.09 -0.17 -4.22
CA ARG A 339 2.33 -0.78 -2.91
C ARG A 339 1.68 0.04 -1.81
N ILE A 340 1.86 1.36 -1.83
CA ILE A 340 1.21 2.28 -0.89
C ILE A 340 -0.32 2.13 -1.01
N LEU A 341 -0.85 2.09 -2.23
CA LEU A 341 -2.28 1.91 -2.47
C LEU A 341 -2.81 0.56 -1.96
N ASN A 342 -2.05 -0.52 -2.11
CA ASN A 342 -2.42 -1.83 -1.56
C ASN A 342 -2.46 -1.83 -0.03
N ARG A 343 -1.62 -1.03 0.64
CA ARG A 343 -1.68 -0.86 2.10
C ARG A 343 -2.99 -0.18 2.52
N PHE A 344 -3.37 0.92 1.85
CA PHE A 344 -4.62 1.63 2.13
C PHE A 344 -5.89 0.89 1.69
N SER A 345 -5.79 -0.04 0.73
CA SER A 345 -6.94 -0.80 0.24
C SER A 345 -7.00 -2.20 0.86
N SER A 346 -6.23 -3.16 0.35
CA SER A 346 -6.32 -4.57 0.74
C SER A 346 -5.94 -4.82 2.19
N ASP A 347 -4.86 -4.21 2.68
CA ASP A 347 -4.36 -4.53 4.03
C ASP A 347 -5.22 -3.88 5.10
N VAL A 348 -5.66 -2.63 4.89
CA VAL A 348 -6.66 -1.99 5.75
C VAL A 348 -7.98 -2.77 5.71
N TYR A 349 -8.46 -3.23 4.54
CA TYR A 349 -9.66 -4.08 4.47
C TYR A 349 -9.53 -5.36 5.30
N THR A 350 -8.37 -6.04 5.27
CA THR A 350 -8.11 -7.18 6.16
C THR A 350 -8.22 -6.80 7.63
N ILE A 351 -7.68 -5.65 8.04
CA ILE A 351 -7.73 -5.17 9.43
C ILE A 351 -9.16 -4.79 9.85
N ASP A 352 -9.94 -4.28 8.90
CA ASP A 352 -11.29 -3.77 9.12
C ASP A 352 -12.33 -4.90 9.24
N ASP A 353 -12.22 -5.95 8.42
CA ASP A 353 -13.27 -6.98 8.26
C ASP A 353 -12.77 -8.42 8.52
N SER A 354 -11.79 -8.88 7.73
CA SER A 354 -11.31 -10.28 7.78
C SER A 354 -10.71 -10.67 9.14
N LEU A 355 -9.82 -9.84 9.67
CA LEU A 355 -9.11 -10.11 10.92
C LEU A 355 -10.08 -10.15 12.12
N PRO A 356 -10.99 -9.18 12.33
CA PRO A 356 -12.00 -9.29 13.37
C PRO A 356 -12.85 -10.56 13.26
N PHE A 357 -13.28 -10.92 12.05
CA PHE A 357 -14.08 -12.13 11.84
C PHE A 357 -13.33 -13.41 12.24
N ILE A 358 -12.10 -13.58 11.76
CA ILE A 358 -11.28 -14.77 12.05
C ILE A 358 -10.84 -14.79 13.52
N ALA A 359 -10.49 -13.65 14.11
CA ALA A 359 -10.14 -13.54 15.52
C ALA A 359 -11.32 -13.92 16.44
N ASN A 360 -12.55 -13.57 16.06
CA ASN A 360 -13.76 -14.00 16.78
C ASN A 360 -13.92 -15.53 16.73
N ILE A 361 -13.67 -16.16 15.57
CA ILE A 361 -13.67 -17.62 15.44
C ILE A 361 -12.58 -18.23 16.33
N LEU A 362 -11.35 -17.69 16.30
CA LEU A 362 -10.23 -18.16 17.11
C LEU A 362 -10.60 -18.15 18.61
N LEU A 363 -11.11 -17.04 19.12
CA LEU A 363 -11.50 -16.91 20.52
C LEU A 363 -12.66 -17.85 20.87
N ALA A 364 -13.65 -18.01 19.99
CA ALA A 364 -14.75 -18.95 20.19
C ALA A 364 -14.28 -20.41 20.23
N GLN A 365 -13.36 -20.81 19.34
CA GLN A 365 -12.79 -22.16 19.33
C GLN A 365 -11.92 -22.42 20.56
N PHE A 366 -11.11 -21.43 20.97
CA PHE A 366 -10.24 -21.54 22.13
C PHE A 366 -11.03 -21.71 23.44
N PHE A 367 -11.97 -20.81 23.72
CA PHE A 367 -12.82 -20.91 24.91
C PHE A 367 -13.77 -22.11 24.82
N GLY A 368 -14.28 -22.43 23.63
CA GLY A 368 -15.09 -23.63 23.40
C GLY A 368 -14.36 -24.92 23.77
N LEU A 369 -13.11 -25.08 23.32
CA LEU A 369 -12.28 -26.23 23.67
C LEU A 369 -11.99 -26.30 25.17
N LEU A 370 -11.62 -25.17 25.78
CA LEU A 370 -11.34 -25.11 27.22
C LEU A 370 -12.59 -25.44 28.04
N GLY A 371 -13.74 -24.89 27.65
CA GLY A 371 -15.03 -25.18 28.24
C GLY A 371 -15.44 -26.64 28.10
N ALA A 372 -15.19 -27.25 26.93
CA ALA A 372 -15.50 -28.64 26.67
C ALA A 372 -14.64 -29.61 27.50
N LEU A 373 -13.33 -29.34 27.58
CA LEU A 373 -12.41 -30.10 28.42
C LEU A 373 -12.78 -29.97 29.90
N PHE A 374 -13.12 -28.76 30.36
CA PHE A 374 -13.51 -28.51 31.75
C PHE A 374 -14.77 -29.28 32.14
N ILE A 375 -15.84 -29.19 31.36
CA ILE A 375 -17.09 -29.94 31.62
C ILE A 375 -16.82 -31.45 31.57
N SER A 376 -16.09 -31.94 30.58
CA SER A 376 -15.85 -33.38 30.43
C SER A 376 -15.05 -33.96 31.60
N LEU A 377 -14.03 -33.23 32.08
CA LEU A 377 -13.24 -33.64 33.25
C LEU A 377 -14.03 -33.48 34.56
N TYR A 378 -14.92 -32.50 34.65
CA TYR A 378 -15.80 -32.33 35.80
C TYR A 378 -16.84 -33.46 35.91
N ALA A 379 -17.52 -33.77 34.79
CA ALA A 379 -18.52 -34.82 34.73
C ALA A 379 -17.92 -36.22 34.92
N MET A 380 -16.69 -36.44 34.43
CA MET A 380 -15.99 -37.71 34.57
C MET A 380 -14.48 -37.50 34.81
N PRO A 381 -14.03 -37.37 36.08
CA PRO A 381 -12.62 -37.12 36.41
C PRO A 381 -11.66 -38.20 35.87
N TRP A 382 -12.12 -39.46 35.82
CA TRP A 382 -11.37 -40.59 35.28
C TRP A 382 -11.02 -40.46 33.79
N LEU A 383 -11.74 -39.62 33.03
CA LEU A 383 -11.40 -39.29 31.66
C LEU A 383 -9.99 -38.68 31.55
N GLY A 384 -9.50 -38.02 32.61
CA GLY A 384 -8.14 -37.50 32.68
C GLY A 384 -7.07 -38.56 32.44
N LEU A 385 -7.31 -39.81 32.85
CA LEU A 385 -6.39 -40.94 32.61
C LEU A 385 -6.22 -41.21 31.11
N LEU A 386 -7.24 -40.92 30.30
CA LEU A 386 -7.22 -41.06 28.85
C LEU A 386 -6.65 -39.80 28.18
N VAL A 387 -7.04 -38.60 28.63
CA VAL A 387 -6.58 -37.34 28.03
C VAL A 387 -5.07 -37.11 28.22
N ILE A 388 -4.52 -37.39 29.40
CA ILE A 388 -3.09 -37.16 29.72
C ILE A 388 -2.14 -37.87 28.74
N PRO A 389 -2.28 -39.18 28.42
CA PRO A 389 -1.42 -39.86 27.45
C PRO A 389 -1.72 -39.48 25.99
N LEU A 390 -2.93 -39.03 25.65
CA LEU A 390 -3.22 -38.53 24.30
C LEU A 390 -2.57 -37.16 24.01
N CYS A 391 -2.39 -36.31 25.03
CA CYS A 391 -1.74 -35.00 24.90
C CYS A 391 -0.34 -35.05 24.25
N PRO A 392 0.63 -35.87 24.69
CA PRO A 392 1.95 -35.94 24.05
C PRO A 392 1.88 -36.49 22.61
N ILE A 393 0.96 -37.42 22.33
CA ILE A 393 0.74 -37.93 20.96
C ILE A 393 0.24 -36.79 20.06
N TYR A 394 -0.72 -36.01 20.56
CA TYR A 394 -1.21 -34.81 19.89
C TYR A 394 -0.09 -33.80 19.63
N LEU A 395 0.70 -33.46 20.65
CA LEU A 395 1.82 -32.51 20.51
C LEU A 395 2.86 -33.00 19.48
N SER A 396 3.13 -34.31 19.43
CA SER A 396 4.04 -34.90 18.44
C SER A 396 3.49 -34.78 17.01
N LEU A 397 2.21 -35.15 16.79
CA LEU A 397 1.54 -35.01 15.50
C LEU A 397 1.48 -33.54 15.06
N GLN A 398 1.18 -32.64 15.99
CA GLN A 398 1.10 -31.20 15.73
C GLN A 398 2.45 -30.62 15.34
N ASN A 399 3.53 -31.02 16.01
CA ASN A 399 4.88 -30.57 15.68
C ASN A 399 5.28 -31.03 14.27
N GLN A 400 5.02 -32.31 13.93
CA GLN A 400 5.30 -32.84 12.59
C GLN A 400 4.51 -32.09 11.50
N TYR A 401 3.21 -31.86 11.73
CA TYR A 401 2.37 -31.09 10.82
C TYR A 401 2.86 -29.64 10.67
N ARG A 402 3.20 -28.98 11.78
CA ARG A 402 3.57 -27.57 11.80
C ARG A 402 4.78 -27.27 10.92
N PHE A 403 5.82 -28.11 10.95
CA PHE A 403 7.00 -27.94 10.10
C PHE A 403 6.67 -28.10 8.62
N ALA A 404 5.98 -29.19 8.26
CA ALA A 404 5.60 -29.45 6.87
C ALA A 404 4.63 -28.39 6.33
N SER A 405 3.60 -28.03 7.11
CA SER A 405 2.62 -27.03 6.72
C SER A 405 3.24 -25.66 6.51
N ARG A 406 4.20 -25.25 7.34
CA ARG A 406 4.88 -23.95 7.17
C ARG A 406 5.63 -23.89 5.84
N ASP A 407 6.40 -24.92 5.53
CA ASP A 407 7.22 -24.94 4.32
C ASP A 407 6.35 -25.07 3.06
N ILE A 408 5.27 -25.87 3.12
CA ILE A 408 4.29 -25.97 2.03
C ILE A 408 3.55 -24.64 1.81
N LYS A 409 3.11 -23.95 2.89
CA LYS A 409 2.49 -22.63 2.77
C LYS A 409 3.45 -21.60 2.18
N ARG A 410 4.74 -21.67 2.54
CA ARG A 410 5.79 -20.82 1.94
C ARG A 410 5.93 -21.09 0.43
N LEU A 411 5.94 -22.35 0.02
CA LEU A 411 5.97 -22.72 -1.40
C LEU A 411 4.72 -22.22 -2.14
N ALA A 412 3.54 -22.36 -1.54
CA ALA A 412 2.28 -21.90 -2.13
C ALA A 412 2.26 -20.39 -2.34
N SER A 413 2.71 -19.62 -1.35
CA SER A 413 2.83 -18.17 -1.46
C SER A 413 3.86 -17.76 -2.52
N ASN A 414 5.03 -18.40 -2.54
CA ASN A 414 6.09 -18.11 -3.50
C ASN A 414 5.70 -18.43 -4.95
N ALA A 415 4.85 -19.43 -5.18
CA ALA A 415 4.35 -19.79 -6.50
C ALA A 415 3.26 -18.81 -6.99
N LEU A 416 2.50 -18.19 -6.08
CA LEU A 416 1.38 -17.31 -6.42
C LEU A 416 1.82 -15.91 -6.90
N SER A 417 2.87 -15.33 -6.31
CA SER A 417 3.34 -13.98 -6.68
C SER A 417 3.77 -13.86 -8.16
N PRO A 418 4.60 -14.77 -8.72
CA PRO A 418 4.98 -14.73 -10.14
C PRO A 418 3.81 -14.89 -11.12
N LEU A 419 2.71 -15.52 -10.68
CA LEU A 419 1.49 -15.67 -11.48
C LEU A 419 0.76 -14.33 -11.61
N TYR A 420 0.57 -13.60 -10.52
CA TYR A 420 -0.04 -12.25 -10.54
C TYR A 420 0.82 -11.25 -11.30
N ALA A 421 2.14 -11.29 -11.11
CA ALA A 421 3.07 -10.43 -11.86
C ALA A 421 2.94 -10.67 -13.38
N HIS A 422 2.95 -11.93 -13.81
CA HIS A 422 2.78 -12.29 -15.22
C HIS A 422 1.42 -11.86 -15.79
N PHE A 423 0.35 -12.00 -15.00
CA PHE A 423 -0.98 -11.56 -15.40
C PHE A 423 -1.04 -10.04 -15.60
N THR A 424 -0.47 -9.28 -14.66
CA THR A 424 -0.39 -7.81 -14.73
C THR A 424 0.44 -7.34 -15.92
N GLU A 425 1.60 -7.96 -16.15
CA GLU A 425 2.46 -7.70 -17.31
C GLU A 425 1.72 -7.97 -18.63
N THR A 426 0.93 -9.04 -18.68
CA THR A 426 0.11 -9.39 -19.86
C THR A 426 -0.97 -8.33 -20.14
N LEU A 427 -1.63 -7.80 -19.11
CA LEU A 427 -2.65 -6.76 -19.26
C LEU A 427 -2.05 -5.43 -19.74
N GLN A 428 -0.92 -5.02 -19.15
CA GLN A 428 -0.24 -3.78 -19.54
C GLN A 428 0.37 -3.89 -20.95
N GLY A 429 0.95 -5.05 -21.29
CA GLY A 429 1.60 -5.31 -22.57
C GLY A 429 0.68 -5.83 -23.67
N MET A 430 -0.65 -5.81 -23.49
CA MET A 430 -1.59 -6.54 -24.35
C MET A 430 -1.46 -6.17 -25.83
N GLY A 431 -1.33 -4.88 -26.15
CA GLY A 431 -1.14 -4.40 -27.51
C GLY A 431 0.16 -4.92 -28.14
N THR A 432 1.25 -4.89 -27.38
CA THR A 432 2.56 -5.41 -27.81
C THR A 432 2.54 -6.92 -28.03
N ILE A 433 1.93 -7.68 -27.11
CA ILE A 433 1.86 -9.15 -27.20
C ILE A 433 1.12 -9.58 -28.46
N ARG A 434 -0.02 -8.93 -28.77
CA ARG A 434 -0.80 -9.19 -29.98
C ARG A 434 -0.06 -8.77 -31.25
N ALA A 435 0.59 -7.59 -31.25
CA ALA A 435 1.39 -7.14 -32.38
C ALA A 435 2.56 -8.11 -32.69
N MET A 436 3.18 -8.67 -31.65
CA MET A 436 4.28 -9.64 -31.76
C MET A 436 3.82 -11.07 -32.05
N ARG A 437 2.51 -11.36 -32.04
CA ARG A 437 1.93 -12.72 -32.11
C ARG A 437 2.52 -13.65 -31.04
N GLY A 438 2.74 -13.10 -29.85
CA GLY A 438 3.38 -13.79 -28.71
C GLY A 438 2.41 -14.59 -27.84
N GLU A 439 1.13 -14.72 -28.21
CA GLU A 439 0.08 -15.23 -27.31
C GLU A 439 0.35 -16.68 -26.87
N ALA A 440 0.86 -17.53 -27.76
CA ALA A 440 1.13 -18.93 -27.45
C ALA A 440 2.23 -19.10 -26.40
N ARG A 441 3.25 -18.23 -26.41
CA ARG A 441 4.32 -18.21 -25.40
C ARG A 441 3.75 -17.80 -24.04
N PHE A 442 3.09 -16.65 -23.98
CA PHE A 442 2.50 -16.14 -22.73
C PHE A 442 1.46 -17.11 -22.15
N ARG A 443 0.67 -17.78 -22.99
CA ARG A 443 -0.27 -18.82 -22.54
C ARG A 443 0.46 -20.00 -21.89
N ARG A 444 1.54 -20.50 -22.51
CA ARG A 444 2.33 -21.59 -21.95
C ARG A 444 2.96 -21.20 -20.61
N ASP A 445 3.56 -20.02 -20.55
CA ASP A 445 4.22 -19.50 -19.35
C ASP A 445 3.21 -19.29 -18.21
N PHE A 446 2.00 -18.79 -18.52
CA PHE A 446 0.91 -18.68 -17.56
C PHE A 446 0.44 -20.04 -17.05
N SER A 447 0.22 -21.01 -17.95
CA SER A 447 -0.20 -22.36 -17.57
C SER A 447 0.81 -23.06 -16.67
N PHE A 448 2.10 -22.92 -16.95
CA PHE A 448 3.17 -23.47 -16.11
C PHE A 448 3.14 -22.88 -14.68
N LYS A 449 3.09 -21.55 -14.57
CA LYS A 449 3.03 -20.85 -13.27
C LYS A 449 1.75 -21.19 -12.50
N LEU A 450 0.62 -21.32 -13.20
CA LEU A 450 -0.65 -21.72 -12.60
C LEU A 450 -0.57 -23.14 -12.05
N GLU A 451 0.04 -24.07 -12.80
CA GLU A 451 0.21 -25.46 -12.36
C GLU A 451 1.10 -25.56 -11.11
N GLU A 452 2.20 -24.82 -11.05
CA GLU A 452 3.04 -24.74 -9.83
C GLU A 452 2.26 -24.25 -8.62
N SER A 453 1.46 -23.19 -8.78
CA SER A 453 0.61 -22.65 -7.72
C SER A 453 -0.44 -23.67 -7.26
N ILE A 454 -1.12 -24.35 -8.19
CA ILE A 454 -2.13 -25.37 -7.87
C ILE A 454 -1.49 -26.56 -7.14
N LYS A 455 -0.32 -27.05 -7.58
CA LYS A 455 0.39 -28.16 -6.91
C LYS A 455 0.71 -27.83 -5.46
N ALA A 456 1.16 -26.61 -5.19
CA ALA A 456 1.46 -26.17 -3.84
C ALA A 456 0.20 -26.04 -2.96
N GLN A 457 -0.90 -25.48 -3.50
CA GLN A 457 -2.18 -25.38 -2.79
C GLN A 457 -2.82 -26.76 -2.50
N LEU A 458 -2.76 -27.69 -3.46
CA LEU A 458 -3.23 -29.06 -3.26
C LEU A 458 -2.39 -29.78 -2.19
N SER A 459 -1.07 -29.57 -2.19
CA SER A 459 -0.18 -30.13 -1.15
C SER A 459 -0.52 -29.58 0.24
N ALA A 460 -0.85 -28.28 0.36
CA ALA A 460 -1.29 -27.67 1.61
C ALA A 460 -2.60 -28.31 2.11
N SER A 461 -3.56 -28.48 1.19
CA SER A 461 -4.84 -29.11 1.48
C SER A 461 -4.68 -30.57 1.90
N ALA A 462 -3.82 -31.32 1.22
CA ALA A 462 -3.53 -32.71 1.56
C ALA A 462 -2.88 -32.84 2.95
N ALA A 463 -1.97 -31.94 3.31
CA ALA A 463 -1.38 -31.90 4.65
C ALA A 463 -2.43 -31.61 5.74
N GLN A 464 -3.37 -30.69 5.47
CA GLN A 464 -4.48 -30.39 6.38
C GLN A 464 -5.41 -31.60 6.58
N GLN A 465 -5.76 -32.30 5.50
CA GLN A 465 -6.57 -33.52 5.55
C GLN A 465 -5.85 -34.64 6.31
N TRP A 466 -4.53 -34.79 6.13
CA TRP A 466 -3.73 -35.76 6.88
C TRP A 466 -3.82 -35.53 8.39
N LEU A 467 -3.71 -34.28 8.85
CA LEU A 467 -3.85 -33.95 10.27
C LEU A 467 -5.29 -34.20 10.74
N GLY A 468 -6.28 -33.74 9.97
CA GLY A 468 -7.69 -33.90 10.28
C GLY A 468 -8.07 -35.37 10.52
N LEU A 469 -7.65 -36.28 9.64
CA LEU A 469 -7.88 -37.72 9.79
C LEU A 469 -7.28 -38.27 11.10
N ARG A 470 -6.04 -37.88 11.45
CA ARG A 470 -5.38 -38.35 12.68
C ARG A 470 -6.03 -37.79 13.94
N LEU A 471 -6.45 -36.52 13.93
CA LEU A 471 -7.21 -35.92 15.02
C LEU A 471 -8.57 -36.59 15.20
N GLN A 472 -9.27 -36.93 14.12
CA GLN A 472 -10.52 -37.69 14.18
C GLN A 472 -10.33 -39.09 14.77
N LEU A 473 -9.25 -39.78 14.42
CA LEU A 473 -8.91 -41.08 15.02
C LEU A 473 -8.63 -40.96 16.53
N LEU A 474 -7.90 -39.92 16.98
CA LEU A 474 -7.72 -39.63 18.40
C LEU A 474 -9.06 -39.35 19.10
N GLY A 475 -9.99 -38.68 18.43
CA GLY A 475 -11.35 -38.47 18.91
C GLY A 475 -12.15 -39.74 19.06
N ALA A 476 -12.06 -40.64 18.09
CA ALA A 476 -12.71 -41.94 18.18
C ALA A 476 -12.17 -42.75 19.37
N VAL A 477 -10.86 -42.68 19.65
CA VAL A 477 -10.25 -43.29 20.83
C VAL A 477 -10.75 -42.62 22.12
N LEU A 478 -10.83 -41.29 22.16
CA LEU A 478 -11.36 -40.54 23.30
C LEU A 478 -12.82 -40.89 23.60
N VAL A 479 -13.69 -40.89 22.59
CA VAL A 479 -15.12 -41.22 22.74
C VAL A 479 -15.31 -42.69 23.09
N GLY A 480 -14.62 -43.60 22.39
CA GLY A 480 -14.69 -45.04 22.66
C GLY A 480 -14.19 -45.40 24.06
N GLY A 481 -13.09 -44.79 24.50
CA GLY A 481 -12.58 -45.00 25.84
C GLY A 481 -13.39 -44.29 26.93
N ALA A 482 -13.99 -43.12 26.66
CA ALA A 482 -14.95 -42.51 27.56
C ALA A 482 -16.18 -43.41 27.76
N GLY A 483 -16.72 -43.99 26.68
CA GLY A 483 -17.81 -44.96 26.75
C GLY A 483 -17.44 -46.24 27.50
N LEU A 484 -16.23 -46.79 27.27
CA LEU A 484 -15.75 -47.98 27.99
C LEU A 484 -15.53 -47.69 29.47
N LEU A 485 -14.89 -46.57 29.81
CA LEU A 485 -14.69 -46.17 31.21
C LEU A 485 -16.05 -45.96 31.88
N ALA A 486 -17.00 -45.32 31.20
CA ALA A 486 -18.35 -45.13 31.73
C ALA A 486 -19.05 -46.47 31.98
N ALA A 487 -18.89 -47.45 31.10
CA ALA A 487 -19.43 -48.80 31.30
C ALA A 487 -18.77 -49.49 32.51
N ILE A 488 -17.47 -49.34 32.73
CA ILE A 488 -16.75 -49.94 33.86
C ILE A 488 -17.13 -49.25 35.18
N THR A 489 -17.22 -47.92 35.20
CA THR A 489 -17.54 -47.13 36.41
C THR A 489 -19.04 -47.03 36.69
N SER A 490 -19.89 -47.44 35.74
CA SER A 490 -21.36 -47.47 35.89
C SER A 490 -21.84 -48.29 37.09
N ALA A 491 -21.04 -49.26 37.54
CA ALA A 491 -21.39 -50.10 38.68
C ALA A 491 -21.34 -49.37 40.04
N HIS A 492 -20.56 -48.27 40.18
CA HIS A 492 -20.29 -47.70 41.51
C HIS A 492 -20.19 -46.16 41.63
N LEU A 493 -19.93 -45.37 40.57
CA LEU A 493 -19.49 -43.95 40.77
C LEU A 493 -19.95 -42.90 39.74
N THR A 494 -20.73 -43.25 38.70
CA THR A 494 -21.08 -42.29 37.63
C THR A 494 -22.55 -42.35 37.29
N SER A 495 -23.23 -41.19 37.37
CA SER A 495 -24.64 -41.09 37.01
C SER A 495 -24.82 -41.10 35.48
N PRO A 496 -25.89 -41.73 34.94
CA PRO A 496 -26.12 -41.85 33.50
C PRO A 496 -26.14 -40.52 32.76
N GLU A 497 -26.65 -39.46 33.39
CA GLU A 497 -26.72 -38.11 32.81
C GLU A 497 -25.34 -37.48 32.59
N MET A 498 -24.41 -37.65 33.54
CA MET A 498 -23.04 -37.12 33.42
C MET A 498 -22.22 -37.87 32.36
N VAL A 499 -22.50 -39.16 32.19
CA VAL A 499 -21.92 -39.96 31.09
C VAL A 499 -22.40 -39.44 29.73
N GLY A 500 -23.70 -39.16 29.58
CA GLY A 500 -24.25 -38.59 28.34
C GLY A 500 -23.65 -37.22 28.01
N LEU A 501 -23.50 -36.35 29.02
CA LEU A 501 -22.84 -35.05 28.88
C LEU A 501 -21.37 -35.21 28.45
N THR A 502 -20.62 -36.11 29.10
CA THR A 502 -19.20 -36.37 28.79
C THR A 502 -19.01 -36.86 27.36
N ILE A 503 -19.84 -37.81 26.90
CA ILE A 503 -19.74 -38.35 25.53
C ILE A 503 -20.05 -37.26 24.49
N SER A 504 -21.06 -36.42 24.73
CA SER A 504 -21.46 -35.32 23.84
C SER A 504 -20.34 -34.28 23.67
N TYR A 505 -19.67 -33.94 24.77
CA TYR A 505 -18.54 -33.01 24.75
C TYR A 505 -17.26 -33.66 24.20
N ALA A 506 -16.99 -34.93 24.50
CA ALA A 506 -15.87 -35.69 23.96
C ALA A 506 -15.91 -35.76 22.42
N LEU A 507 -17.10 -35.91 21.83
CA LEU A 507 -17.29 -35.89 20.39
C LEU A 507 -16.96 -34.52 19.77
N SER A 508 -17.20 -33.45 20.52
CA SER A 508 -16.96 -32.07 20.07
C SER A 508 -15.49 -31.64 20.18
N ILE A 509 -14.73 -32.19 21.14
CA ILE A 509 -13.33 -31.81 21.41
C ILE A 509 -12.45 -31.88 20.16
N THR A 510 -12.59 -32.92 19.33
CA THR A 510 -11.75 -33.06 18.13
C THR A 510 -12.07 -32.06 17.05
N GLY A 511 -13.35 -31.76 16.85
CA GLY A 511 -13.79 -30.69 15.96
C GLY A 511 -13.30 -29.32 16.42
N LEU A 512 -13.43 -29.02 17.72
CA LEU A 512 -12.96 -27.77 18.33
C LEU A 512 -11.44 -27.63 18.26
N LEU A 513 -10.69 -28.72 18.47
CA LEU A 513 -9.24 -28.74 18.38
C LEU A 513 -8.76 -28.51 16.95
N SER A 514 -9.35 -29.20 15.96
CA SER A 514 -9.05 -28.97 14.55
C SER A 514 -9.42 -27.55 14.12
N GLY A 515 -10.57 -27.04 14.59
CA GLY A 515 -11.03 -25.67 14.34
C GLY A 515 -10.10 -24.62 14.93
N LEU A 516 -9.63 -24.83 16.16
CA LEU A 516 -8.66 -23.95 16.82
C LEU A 516 -7.35 -23.86 16.04
N LEU A 517 -6.83 -24.99 15.56
CA LEU A 517 -5.58 -25.01 14.80
C LEU A 517 -5.71 -24.27 13.46
N ASN A 518 -6.81 -24.46 12.74
CA ASN A 518 -7.10 -23.72 11.52
C ASN A 518 -7.23 -22.22 11.82
N ALA A 519 -8.01 -21.85 12.84
CA ALA A 519 -8.24 -20.46 13.21
C ALA A 519 -6.95 -19.75 13.66
N VAL A 520 -6.05 -20.42 14.39
CA VAL A 520 -4.73 -19.86 14.74
C VAL A 520 -3.95 -19.56 13.46
N SER A 521 -3.92 -20.49 12.51
CA SER A 521 -3.15 -20.30 11.29
C SER A 521 -3.74 -19.23 10.37
N GLU A 522 -5.06 -19.12 10.28
CA GLU A 522 -5.74 -18.05 9.53
C GLU A 522 -5.52 -16.70 10.21
N THR A 523 -5.63 -16.64 11.54
CA THR A 523 -5.36 -15.42 12.30
C THR A 523 -3.93 -14.94 12.10
N GLU A 524 -2.94 -15.84 12.17
CA GLU A 524 -1.53 -15.51 11.88
C GLU A 524 -1.34 -14.95 10.47
N GLN A 525 -2.06 -15.49 9.48
CA GLN A 525 -2.01 -15.02 8.09
C GLN A 525 -2.58 -13.60 7.97
N GLU A 526 -3.74 -13.31 8.55
CA GLU A 526 -4.35 -11.97 8.48
C GLU A 526 -3.52 -10.92 9.23
N PHE A 527 -2.84 -11.29 10.31
CA PHE A 527 -1.96 -10.39 11.05
C PHE A 527 -0.74 -9.91 10.25
N VAL A 528 -0.36 -10.59 9.16
CA VAL A 528 0.68 -10.10 8.23
C VAL A 528 0.27 -8.77 7.58
N ALA A 529 -1.04 -8.51 7.41
CA ALA A 529 -1.50 -7.19 6.97
C ALA A 529 -1.26 -6.11 8.04
N VAL A 530 -1.52 -6.41 9.32
CA VAL A 530 -1.26 -5.49 10.44
C VAL A 530 0.23 -5.16 10.53
N GLU A 531 1.10 -6.16 10.42
CA GLU A 531 2.54 -5.98 10.46
C GLU A 531 3.02 -5.05 9.34
N ARG A 532 2.58 -5.29 8.10
CA ARG A 532 2.91 -4.47 6.93
C ARG A 532 2.41 -3.03 7.06
N VAL A 533 1.21 -2.82 7.59
CA VAL A 533 0.68 -1.47 7.87
C VAL A 533 1.44 -0.79 9.01
N GLN A 534 1.84 -1.54 10.02
CA GLN A 534 2.58 -1.01 11.16
C GLN A 534 3.98 -0.52 10.75
N GLN A 535 4.66 -1.19 9.83
CA GLN A 535 5.92 -0.71 9.25
C GLN A 535 5.77 0.69 8.65
N TYR A 536 4.64 0.98 7.99
CA TYR A 536 4.35 2.29 7.41
C TYR A 536 3.97 3.31 8.49
N CYS A 537 3.39 2.86 9.60
CA CYS A 537 3.07 3.71 10.76
C CYS A 537 4.31 4.14 11.57
N GLU A 538 5.46 3.52 11.32
CA GLU A 538 6.75 3.75 11.98
C GLU A 538 7.77 4.41 11.05
N LEU A 539 7.33 4.90 9.88
CA LEU A 539 8.19 5.65 8.95
C LEU A 539 8.80 6.89 9.61
N GLU A 540 10.04 7.17 9.25
CA GLU A 540 10.74 8.37 9.70
C GLU A 540 10.05 9.62 9.14
N LYS A 541 9.76 10.55 10.04
CA LYS A 541 9.12 11.82 9.68
C LYS A 541 10.11 12.75 9.02
N GLU A 542 9.59 13.59 8.14
CA GLU A 542 10.37 14.66 7.51
C GLU A 542 10.96 15.59 8.59
N PRO A 543 12.29 15.84 8.59
CA PRO A 543 12.95 16.65 9.60
C PRO A 543 12.45 18.09 9.51
N ASN A 544 11.57 18.45 10.43
CA ASN A 544 11.00 19.79 10.55
C ASN A 544 11.57 20.47 11.79
N ALA A 545 11.90 21.76 11.70
CA ALA A 545 12.33 22.51 12.87
C ALA A 545 11.14 22.74 13.82
N ASP A 546 11.35 22.58 15.12
CA ASP A 546 10.31 22.69 16.16
C ASP A 546 9.77 24.14 16.37
N GLY A 547 10.03 25.07 15.44
CA GLY A 547 9.62 26.48 15.54
C GLY A 547 10.51 27.33 16.44
N SER A 548 11.74 26.89 16.75
CA SER A 548 12.70 27.66 17.58
C SER A 548 13.23 28.94 16.92
N ALA A 549 13.00 29.11 15.62
CA ALA A 549 13.37 30.30 14.87
C ALA A 549 12.23 30.67 13.91
N ASP A 550 11.21 31.36 14.41
CA ASP A 550 10.28 32.06 13.52
C ASP A 550 11.08 33.07 12.68
N PRO A 551 10.86 33.11 11.35
CA PRO A 551 11.57 34.07 10.53
C PRO A 551 11.15 35.50 10.89
N PRO A 552 11.97 36.50 10.55
CA PRO A 552 11.60 37.90 10.72
C PRO A 552 10.24 38.23 10.10
N PHE A 553 9.52 39.18 10.70
CA PHE A 553 8.21 39.60 10.20
C PHE A 553 8.29 40.00 8.72
N GLY A 554 7.41 39.41 7.90
CA GLY A 554 7.34 39.68 6.47
C GLY A 554 8.40 38.99 5.61
N TRP A 555 9.21 38.08 6.17
CA TRP A 555 10.18 37.29 5.39
C TRP A 555 9.49 36.41 4.32
N PRO A 556 10.11 36.26 3.13
CA PRO A 556 11.28 36.98 2.63
C PRO A 556 10.93 38.41 2.17
N TYR A 557 11.79 39.38 2.48
CA TYR A 557 11.59 40.80 2.17
C TYR A 557 12.20 41.19 0.81
N GLN A 558 13.41 40.73 0.52
CA GLN A 558 14.15 41.01 -0.73
C GLN A 558 14.09 39.83 -1.70
N GLY A 559 14.16 38.59 -1.19
CA GLY A 559 14.26 37.40 -2.03
C GLY A 559 15.67 37.16 -2.59
N VAL A 560 16.70 37.51 -1.81
CA VAL A 560 18.11 37.14 -2.08
C VAL A 560 18.30 35.68 -1.69
N VAL A 561 18.93 34.88 -2.56
CA VAL A 561 19.16 33.45 -2.32
C VAL A 561 20.65 33.16 -2.44
N GLN A 562 21.22 32.49 -1.44
CA GLN A 562 22.63 32.12 -1.43
C GLN A 562 22.79 30.63 -1.17
N PHE A 563 23.50 29.96 -2.08
CA PHE A 563 24.00 28.61 -1.90
C PHE A 563 25.48 28.71 -1.56
N GLU A 564 25.88 28.17 -0.42
CA GLU A 564 27.28 28.19 0.05
C GLU A 564 27.81 26.77 0.17
N ASN A 565 28.69 26.39 -0.76
CA ASN A 565 29.39 25.11 -0.78
C ASN A 565 28.46 23.90 -0.58
N VAL A 566 27.34 23.87 -1.30
CA VAL A 566 26.27 22.89 -1.09
C VAL A 566 26.64 21.53 -1.69
N PHE A 567 26.62 20.51 -0.86
CA PHE A 567 26.66 19.11 -1.26
C PHE A 567 25.32 18.46 -0.96
N LEU A 568 24.69 17.90 -2.00
CA LEU A 568 23.41 17.22 -1.88
C LEU A 568 23.54 15.79 -2.37
N ARG A 569 23.01 14.87 -1.58
CA ARG A 569 22.97 13.44 -1.90
C ARG A 569 21.59 12.89 -1.59
N TYR A 570 21.01 12.16 -2.55
CA TYR A 570 19.69 11.54 -2.34
C TYR A 570 19.77 10.26 -1.50
N ARG A 571 20.92 9.56 -1.49
CA ARG A 571 21.15 8.35 -0.68
C ARG A 571 22.61 8.24 -0.30
N GLU A 572 22.92 7.79 0.90
CA GLU A 572 24.29 7.72 1.42
C GLU A 572 25.28 7.00 0.50
N HIS A 573 24.83 5.93 -0.17
CA HIS A 573 25.66 5.11 -1.07
C HIS A 573 25.74 5.63 -2.52
N LEU A 574 25.00 6.69 -2.87
CA LEU A 574 25.04 7.28 -4.21
C LEU A 574 26.03 8.44 -4.28
N ALA A 575 26.51 8.75 -5.49
CA ALA A 575 27.31 9.94 -5.72
C ALA A 575 26.50 11.21 -5.43
N CYS A 576 27.18 12.27 -4.96
CA CYS A 576 26.53 13.56 -4.74
C CYS A 576 25.97 14.12 -6.06
N ALA A 577 24.71 14.56 -6.01
CA ALA A 577 24.02 15.18 -7.13
C ALA A 577 24.41 16.67 -7.28
N LEU A 578 24.76 17.34 -6.17
CA LEU A 578 25.43 18.65 -6.15
C LEU A 578 26.75 18.52 -5.42
N LYS A 579 27.81 19.13 -5.95
CA LYS A 579 29.18 19.06 -5.40
C LYS A 579 29.73 20.48 -5.26
N GLY A 580 29.93 20.95 -4.04
CA GLY A 580 30.46 22.29 -3.77
C GLY A 580 29.68 23.44 -4.44
N PHE A 581 28.38 23.25 -4.67
CA PHE A 581 27.57 24.19 -5.45
C PHE A 581 27.46 25.53 -4.71
N THR A 582 27.99 26.58 -5.33
CA THR A 582 28.02 27.94 -4.75
C THR A 582 27.45 28.94 -5.74
N LEU A 583 26.32 29.55 -5.39
CA LEU A 583 25.60 30.48 -6.26
C LEU A 583 24.94 31.57 -5.41
N HIS A 584 25.16 32.83 -5.80
CA HIS A 584 24.56 34.00 -5.15
C HIS A 584 23.58 34.67 -6.11
N ILE A 585 22.29 34.70 -5.76
CA ILE A 585 21.20 35.29 -6.55
C ILE A 585 20.70 36.56 -5.87
N THR A 586 20.73 37.67 -6.59
CA THR A 586 20.30 38.99 -6.10
C THR A 586 18.78 39.16 -6.18
N SER A 587 18.25 40.18 -5.49
CA SER A 587 16.81 40.46 -5.48
C SER A 587 16.30 40.79 -6.88
N CYS A 588 15.14 40.24 -7.24
CA CYS A 588 14.49 40.46 -8.54
C CYS A 588 15.29 39.97 -9.76
N GLU A 589 16.31 39.14 -9.54
CA GLU A 589 17.12 38.54 -10.60
C GLU A 589 16.45 37.29 -11.18
N ARG A 590 16.51 37.15 -12.50
CA ARG A 590 16.07 35.96 -13.23
C ARG A 590 17.29 35.13 -13.64
N VAL A 591 17.46 33.99 -13.00
CA VAL A 591 18.56 33.07 -13.25
C VAL A 591 18.07 31.84 -14.00
N GLY A 592 18.62 31.62 -15.19
CA GLY A 592 18.42 30.41 -15.98
C GLY A 592 19.44 29.34 -15.62
N VAL A 593 19.00 28.11 -15.37
CA VAL A 593 19.88 26.96 -15.07
C VAL A 593 19.76 25.94 -16.19
N VAL A 594 20.89 25.63 -16.83
CA VAL A 594 20.97 24.66 -17.94
C VAL A 594 22.05 23.62 -17.74
N GLY A 595 21.98 22.55 -18.50
CA GLY A 595 22.92 21.45 -18.44
C GLY A 595 22.30 20.17 -18.98
N ARG A 596 23.13 19.17 -19.24
CA ARG A 596 22.68 17.86 -19.73
C ARG A 596 21.72 17.17 -18.74
N THR A 597 20.95 16.21 -19.23
CA THR A 597 20.13 15.35 -18.35
C THR A 597 21.04 14.66 -17.34
N GLY A 598 20.69 14.72 -16.05
CA GLY A 598 21.53 14.19 -14.97
C GLY A 598 22.57 15.16 -14.39
N ALA A 599 22.70 16.39 -14.92
CA ALA A 599 23.70 17.36 -14.42
C ALA A 599 23.40 17.96 -13.03
N GLY A 600 22.29 17.61 -12.39
CA GLY A 600 21.92 18.11 -11.05
C GLY A 600 20.95 19.30 -11.02
N LYS A 601 20.33 19.68 -12.15
CA LYS A 601 19.44 20.85 -12.26
C LYS A 601 18.28 20.81 -11.24
N SER A 602 17.41 19.80 -11.30
CA SER A 602 16.27 19.69 -10.38
C SER A 602 16.70 19.52 -8.91
N SER A 603 17.93 19.06 -8.66
CA SER A 603 18.52 19.01 -7.32
C SER A 603 18.76 20.39 -6.71
N VAL A 604 18.93 21.44 -7.52
CA VAL A 604 19.00 22.84 -7.06
C VAL A 604 17.66 23.29 -6.47
N LEU A 605 16.54 22.90 -7.09
CA LEU A 605 15.22 23.21 -6.52
C LEU A 605 14.93 22.35 -5.29
N ALA A 606 15.33 21.07 -5.34
CA ALA A 606 15.14 20.13 -4.22
C ALA A 606 15.89 20.57 -2.96
N SER A 607 17.12 21.11 -3.08
CA SER A 607 17.87 21.66 -1.95
C SER A 607 17.18 22.87 -1.33
N MET A 608 16.65 23.77 -2.17
CA MET A 608 15.96 24.98 -1.71
C MET A 608 14.62 24.69 -1.03
N LEU A 609 13.89 23.67 -1.48
CA LEU A 609 12.62 23.23 -0.88
C LEU A 609 12.79 22.25 0.29
N ARG A 610 14.04 21.92 0.63
CA ARG A 610 14.42 20.91 1.63
C ARG A 610 13.71 19.57 1.40
N VAL A 611 13.61 19.16 0.13
CA VAL A 611 13.03 17.86 -0.24
C VAL A 611 14.05 16.73 -0.06
N ALA A 612 15.33 17.04 -0.29
CA ALA A 612 16.45 16.16 0.00
C ALA A 612 17.40 16.83 1.01
N PRO A 613 17.99 16.06 1.94
CA PRO A 613 18.92 16.58 2.93
C PRO A 613 20.21 17.06 2.27
N LEU A 614 20.88 18.01 2.93
CA LEU A 614 22.21 18.49 2.55
C LEU A 614 23.25 17.71 3.36
N ASP A 615 24.27 17.18 2.69
CA ASP A 615 25.43 16.55 3.35
C ASP A 615 26.35 17.62 3.96
N GLN A 616 26.59 18.69 3.20
CA GLN A 616 27.47 19.80 3.58
C GLN A 616 26.99 21.11 2.94
N GLY A 617 27.44 22.24 3.51
CA GLY A 617 27.09 23.58 3.04
C GLY A 617 25.79 24.09 3.63
N SER A 618 25.36 25.26 3.17
CA SER A 618 24.11 25.87 3.61
C SER A 618 23.39 26.62 2.50
N VAL A 619 22.08 26.76 2.66
CA VAL A 619 21.24 27.58 1.78
C VAL A 619 20.58 28.64 2.65
N THR A 620 20.76 29.91 2.28
CA THR A 620 20.16 31.03 2.99
C THR A 620 19.24 31.81 2.05
N ILE A 621 18.14 32.32 2.60
CA ILE A 621 17.24 33.25 1.92
C ILE A 621 17.16 34.50 2.79
N ASP A 622 17.51 35.65 2.22
CA ASP A 622 17.61 36.93 2.94
C ASP A 622 18.47 36.80 4.23
N ASN A 623 19.60 36.09 4.14
CA ASN A 623 20.53 35.76 5.23
C ASN A 623 19.96 34.85 6.34
N VAL A 624 18.76 34.29 6.16
CA VAL A 624 18.19 33.30 7.08
C VAL A 624 18.46 31.91 6.55
N ASN A 625 19.12 31.06 7.35
CA ASN A 625 19.37 29.67 6.97
C ASN A 625 18.05 28.88 6.92
N ILE A 626 17.75 28.27 5.78
CA ILE A 626 16.47 27.55 5.60
C ILE A 626 16.38 26.28 6.44
N ALA A 627 17.52 25.74 6.91
CA ALA A 627 17.56 24.53 7.75
C ALA A 627 16.92 24.75 9.13
N THR A 628 16.92 25.99 9.63
CA THR A 628 16.34 26.32 10.95
C THR A 628 14.85 26.66 10.87
N LEU A 629 14.29 26.82 9.67
CA LEU A 629 12.90 27.22 9.49
C LEU A 629 11.94 26.03 9.49
N PRO A 630 10.70 26.20 9.98
CA PRO A 630 9.62 25.27 9.73
C PRO A 630 9.32 25.12 8.23
N LEU A 631 9.10 23.89 7.76
CA LEU A 631 8.90 23.56 6.35
C LEU A 631 7.62 24.18 5.78
N ASP A 632 6.56 24.27 6.60
CA ASP A 632 5.30 24.92 6.23
C ASP A 632 5.50 26.41 5.96
N VAL A 633 6.30 27.10 6.79
CA VAL A 633 6.65 28.51 6.60
C VAL A 633 7.49 28.68 5.33
N LEU A 634 8.59 27.92 5.16
CA LEU A 634 9.43 27.97 3.96
C LEU A 634 8.62 27.71 2.68
N ARG A 635 7.89 26.60 2.62
CA ARG A 635 7.13 26.17 1.44
C ARG A 635 5.92 27.05 1.19
N SER A 636 5.37 27.77 2.17
CA SER A 636 4.31 28.76 1.94
C SER A 636 4.81 30.05 1.28
N ARG A 637 6.10 30.38 1.43
CA ARG A 637 6.70 31.63 0.95
C ARG A 637 7.39 31.53 -0.41
N VAL A 638 7.61 30.31 -0.92
CA VAL A 638 8.20 30.04 -2.23
C VAL A 638 7.13 29.50 -3.19
N ALA A 639 7.04 30.06 -4.39
CA ALA A 639 6.17 29.52 -5.46
C ALA A 639 6.96 28.52 -6.30
N VAL A 640 6.33 27.41 -6.67
CA VAL A 640 6.95 26.33 -7.44
C VAL A 640 6.04 25.96 -8.60
N VAL A 641 6.63 25.80 -9.78
CA VAL A 641 6.03 25.21 -10.97
C VAL A 641 6.86 23.98 -11.31
N SER A 642 6.25 22.80 -11.16
CA SER A 642 6.90 21.52 -11.43
C SER A 642 6.96 21.20 -12.92
N GLN A 643 7.89 20.30 -13.28
CA GLN A 643 8.03 19.76 -14.63
C GLN A 643 6.74 19.09 -15.12
N ASP A 644 6.15 18.24 -14.28
CA ASP A 644 4.85 17.63 -14.56
C ASP A 644 3.73 18.53 -14.04
N ALA A 645 2.90 19.05 -14.94
CA ALA A 645 1.76 19.90 -14.60
C ALA A 645 0.58 19.07 -14.06
N PHE A 646 0.60 18.80 -12.76
CA PHE A 646 -0.44 18.01 -12.08
C PHE A 646 -1.62 18.86 -11.60
N LEU A 647 -2.83 18.41 -11.93
CA LEU A 647 -4.11 18.96 -11.49
C LEU A 647 -4.89 17.89 -10.72
N PHE A 648 -5.45 18.27 -9.58
CA PHE A 648 -6.29 17.42 -8.76
C PHE A 648 -7.68 17.27 -9.39
N ASN A 649 -8.35 16.15 -9.10
CA ASN A 649 -9.77 16.00 -9.40
C ASN A 649 -10.58 17.00 -8.57
N GLY A 650 -11.45 17.77 -9.24
CA GLY A 650 -12.18 18.86 -8.61
C GLY A 650 -12.49 19.98 -9.60
N THR A 651 -12.87 21.15 -9.09
CA THR A 651 -13.10 22.33 -9.92
C THR A 651 -11.81 23.06 -10.28
N ILE A 652 -11.86 23.93 -11.30
CA ILE A 652 -10.74 24.84 -11.61
C ILE A 652 -10.42 25.71 -10.38
N ARG A 653 -11.45 26.20 -9.67
CA ARG A 653 -11.29 26.99 -8.44
C ARG A 653 -10.49 26.23 -7.37
N GLU A 654 -10.91 25.01 -7.03
CA GLU A 654 -10.26 24.17 -6.01
C GLU A 654 -8.81 23.86 -6.38
N ASN A 655 -8.51 23.75 -7.67
CA ASN A 655 -7.16 23.55 -8.17
C ASN A 655 -6.28 24.80 -8.07
N LEU A 656 -6.83 25.99 -8.30
CA LEU A 656 -6.07 27.24 -8.25
C LEU A 656 -5.88 27.74 -6.81
N ASP A 657 -6.91 27.61 -5.98
CA ASP A 657 -6.92 28.02 -4.57
C ASP A 657 -7.57 26.95 -3.67
N PRO A 658 -6.82 25.90 -3.32
CA PRO A 658 -7.34 24.79 -2.50
C PRO A 658 -7.68 25.20 -1.06
N ARG A 659 -7.21 26.37 -0.58
CA ARG A 659 -7.47 26.87 0.77
C ARG A 659 -8.60 27.90 0.83
N GLY A 660 -9.11 28.35 -0.32
CA GLY A 660 -10.14 29.37 -0.38
C GLY A 660 -9.72 30.72 0.22
N LEU A 661 -8.45 31.09 0.06
CA LEU A 661 -7.88 32.34 0.60
C LEU A 661 -8.14 33.55 -0.32
N HIS A 662 -8.43 33.33 -1.60
CA HIS A 662 -8.51 34.36 -2.63
C HIS A 662 -9.95 34.62 -3.11
N LEU A 663 -10.22 35.89 -3.43
CA LEU A 663 -11.47 36.31 -4.06
C LEU A 663 -11.47 35.95 -5.55
N ASP A 664 -12.65 35.69 -6.11
CA ASP A 664 -12.83 35.35 -7.54
C ASP A 664 -12.21 36.38 -8.46
N SER A 665 -12.26 37.66 -8.09
CA SER A 665 -11.64 38.75 -8.85
C SER A 665 -10.13 38.61 -8.93
N GLU A 666 -9.47 38.23 -7.82
CA GLU A 666 -8.01 37.98 -7.81
C GLU A 666 -7.65 36.75 -8.65
N ILE A 667 -8.50 35.72 -8.60
CA ILE A 667 -8.32 34.50 -9.41
C ILE A 667 -8.45 34.83 -10.89
N TRP A 668 -9.46 35.60 -11.30
CA TRP A 668 -9.63 36.03 -12.67
C TRP A 668 -8.50 36.94 -13.16
N GLU A 669 -8.02 37.85 -12.32
CA GLU A 669 -6.85 38.69 -12.64
C GLU A 669 -5.62 37.82 -12.93
N ALA A 670 -5.34 36.83 -12.08
CA ALA A 670 -4.23 35.90 -12.30
C ALA A 670 -4.41 35.05 -13.57
N ILE A 671 -5.62 34.55 -13.84
CA ILE A 671 -5.95 33.78 -15.05
C ILE A 671 -5.70 34.63 -16.30
N THR A 672 -6.09 35.92 -16.28
CA THR A 672 -5.87 36.84 -17.39
C THR A 672 -4.40 37.15 -17.59
N CYS A 673 -3.63 37.37 -16.52
CA CYS A 673 -2.18 37.55 -16.60
C CYS A 673 -1.45 36.33 -17.18
N CYS A 674 -1.99 35.12 -16.94
CA CYS A 674 -1.45 33.87 -17.45
C CYS A 674 -2.05 33.42 -18.80
N LEU A 675 -2.77 34.29 -19.52
CA LEU A 675 -3.39 33.98 -20.82
C LEU A 675 -4.33 32.76 -20.81
N ALA A 676 -4.84 32.38 -19.64
CA ALA A 676 -5.71 31.21 -19.47
C ALA A 676 -7.22 31.56 -19.49
N SER A 677 -7.59 32.83 -19.70
CA SER A 677 -9.00 33.26 -19.69
C SER A 677 -9.87 32.55 -20.74
N PRO A 678 -9.45 32.42 -22.02
CA PRO A 678 -10.27 31.74 -23.03
C PRO A 678 -10.53 30.27 -22.67
N LEU A 679 -9.51 29.60 -22.12
CA LEU A 679 -9.61 28.22 -21.64
C LEU A 679 -10.65 28.08 -20.53
N VAL A 680 -10.52 28.89 -19.48
CA VAL A 680 -11.42 28.80 -18.31
C VAL A 680 -12.86 29.17 -18.70
N GLN A 681 -13.05 30.14 -19.61
CA GLN A 681 -14.37 30.49 -20.14
C GLN A 681 -14.97 29.36 -20.98
N ALA A 682 -14.18 28.73 -21.86
CA ALA A 682 -14.63 27.60 -22.68
C ALA A 682 -15.07 26.39 -21.85
N LEU A 683 -14.46 26.18 -20.69
CA LEU A 683 -14.80 25.09 -19.77
C LEU A 683 -16.04 25.39 -18.90
N GLY A 684 -16.57 26.62 -18.92
CA GLY A 684 -17.74 27.01 -18.12
C GLY A 684 -17.42 27.79 -16.83
N GLY A 685 -16.22 28.37 -16.73
CA GLY A 685 -15.82 29.25 -15.62
C GLY A 685 -15.12 28.51 -14.47
N LEU A 686 -14.95 29.20 -13.33
CA LEU A 686 -14.17 28.70 -12.18
C LEU A 686 -14.74 27.41 -11.56
N ASN A 687 -16.05 27.20 -11.64
CA ASN A 687 -16.73 26.04 -11.07
C ASN A 687 -16.80 24.85 -12.04
N ALA A 688 -16.18 24.96 -13.22
CA ALA A 688 -16.05 23.86 -14.15
C ALA A 688 -15.27 22.70 -13.51
N LYS A 689 -15.80 21.48 -13.65
CA LYS A 689 -15.14 20.26 -13.17
C LYS A 689 -14.07 19.82 -14.16
N LEU A 690 -12.89 19.50 -13.64
CA LEU A 690 -11.81 18.89 -14.40
C LEU A 690 -11.92 17.37 -14.29
N ASP A 691 -11.60 16.69 -15.40
CA ASP A 691 -11.46 15.23 -15.38
C ASP A 691 -10.25 14.81 -14.52
N PRO A 692 -10.17 13.56 -14.07
CA PRO A 692 -9.03 13.06 -13.29
C PRO A 692 -7.69 13.38 -13.97
N SER A 693 -6.77 14.03 -13.23
CA SER A 693 -5.48 14.52 -13.73
C SER A 693 -5.56 15.50 -14.92
N GLY A 694 -6.72 16.12 -15.14
CA GLY A 694 -6.98 17.05 -16.23
C GLY A 694 -6.86 16.41 -17.62
N SER A 695 -7.29 15.15 -17.81
CA SER A 695 -7.19 14.47 -19.11
C SER A 695 -7.88 15.21 -20.26
N ASN A 696 -8.83 16.08 -19.96
CA ASN A 696 -9.51 16.95 -20.91
C ASN A 696 -8.71 18.20 -21.34
N LEU A 697 -7.51 18.41 -20.80
CA LEU A 697 -6.65 19.57 -21.09
C LEU A 697 -5.37 19.16 -21.81
N SER A 698 -4.93 20.00 -22.75
CA SER A 698 -3.59 19.85 -23.35
C SER A 698 -2.49 20.08 -22.30
N ALA A 699 -1.29 19.55 -22.54
CA ALA A 699 -0.16 19.75 -21.65
C ALA A 699 0.15 21.25 -21.44
N GLY A 700 0.04 22.07 -22.49
CA GLY A 700 0.25 23.51 -22.42
C GLY A 700 -0.80 24.21 -21.55
N GLN A 701 -2.07 23.83 -21.71
CA GLN A 701 -3.18 24.34 -20.90
C GLN A 701 -3.00 24.02 -19.41
N LYS A 702 -2.57 22.80 -19.07
CA LYS A 702 -2.26 22.44 -17.67
C LYS A 702 -1.15 23.30 -17.11
N GLN A 703 -0.11 23.56 -17.90
CA GLN A 703 1.02 24.38 -17.48
C GLN A 703 0.62 25.85 -17.24
N LEU A 704 -0.25 26.42 -18.07
CA LEU A 704 -0.81 27.77 -17.83
C LEU A 704 -1.61 27.84 -16.52
N LEU A 705 -2.38 26.80 -16.19
CA LEU A 705 -3.08 26.73 -14.89
C LEU A 705 -2.10 26.60 -13.71
N CYS A 706 -1.02 25.83 -13.85
CA CYS A 706 0.03 25.74 -12.83
C CYS A 706 0.76 27.09 -12.65
N LEU A 707 1.03 27.82 -13.73
CA LEU A 707 1.59 29.17 -13.67
C LEU A 707 0.65 30.15 -12.96
N THR A 708 -0.66 30.04 -13.24
CA THR A 708 -1.70 30.81 -12.55
C THR A 708 -1.68 30.53 -11.04
N ARG A 709 -1.60 29.25 -10.64
CA ARG A 709 -1.46 28.83 -9.23
C ARG A 709 -0.21 29.43 -8.57
N ALA A 710 0.92 29.45 -9.26
CA ALA A 710 2.15 30.06 -8.75
C ALA A 710 2.05 31.59 -8.63
N LEU A 711 1.35 32.25 -9.55
CA LEU A 711 1.13 33.69 -9.53
C LEU A 711 0.28 34.12 -8.33
N LEU A 712 -0.81 33.38 -8.05
CA LEU A 712 -1.74 33.61 -6.94
C LEU A 712 -1.08 33.58 -5.57
N LYS A 713 -0.05 32.75 -5.41
CA LYS A 713 0.71 32.64 -4.15
C LYS A 713 1.43 33.93 -3.76
N LYS A 714 1.61 34.88 -4.70
CA LYS A 714 2.25 36.20 -4.50
C LYS A 714 3.65 36.11 -3.81
N SER A 715 4.36 35.01 -4.02
CA SER A 715 5.71 34.77 -3.47
C SER A 715 6.78 35.66 -4.11
N LYS A 716 7.77 36.10 -3.33
CA LYS A 716 8.94 36.86 -3.82
C LYS A 716 9.91 36.02 -4.63
N ILE A 717 9.94 34.72 -4.37
CA ILE A 717 10.78 33.74 -5.04
C ILE A 717 9.89 32.76 -5.78
N VAL A 718 10.23 32.53 -7.05
CA VAL A 718 9.53 31.60 -7.94
C VAL A 718 10.53 30.62 -8.53
N LEU A 719 10.26 29.33 -8.33
CA LEU A 719 11.03 28.21 -8.86
C LEU A 719 10.25 27.58 -10.00
N ILE A 720 10.86 27.46 -11.16
CA ILE A 720 10.20 26.89 -12.35
C ILE A 720 11.11 25.78 -12.87
N ASP A 721 10.60 24.55 -12.89
CA ASP A 721 11.20 23.41 -13.55
C ASP A 721 10.45 23.17 -14.87
N GLU A 722 10.94 23.72 -15.97
CA GLU A 722 10.22 23.76 -17.25
C GLU A 722 10.50 22.52 -18.10
N GLY A 723 9.49 21.64 -18.21
CA GLY A 723 9.47 20.47 -19.08
C GLY A 723 8.58 20.67 -20.31
N THR A 724 8.97 21.51 -21.26
CA THR A 724 8.21 21.76 -22.52
C THR A 724 8.31 20.63 -23.55
N ALA A 725 8.57 19.39 -23.13
CA ALA A 725 8.50 18.25 -24.02
C ALA A 725 7.03 18.07 -24.45
N ASN A 726 6.77 17.94 -25.75
CA ASN A 726 5.44 17.68 -26.34
C ASN A 726 4.42 18.83 -26.26
N LEU A 727 4.88 20.08 -26.23
CA LEU A 727 4.02 21.25 -26.44
C LEU A 727 4.04 21.70 -27.89
N ASP A 728 2.87 22.12 -28.37
CA ASP A 728 2.69 22.86 -29.61
C ASP A 728 3.31 24.27 -29.51
N TYR A 729 3.66 24.84 -30.66
CA TYR A 729 4.33 26.12 -30.77
C TYR A 729 3.52 27.28 -30.17
N GLU A 730 2.18 27.26 -30.33
CA GLU A 730 1.30 28.29 -29.77
C GLU A 730 1.31 28.26 -28.24
N SER A 731 1.12 27.08 -27.64
CA SER A 731 1.21 26.90 -26.18
C SER A 731 2.58 27.30 -25.63
N GLU A 732 3.67 26.93 -26.30
CA GLU A 732 5.03 27.28 -25.87
C GLU A 732 5.26 28.80 -25.88
N SER A 733 4.84 29.48 -26.95
CA SER A 733 4.93 30.93 -27.06
C SER A 733 4.13 31.64 -25.97
N ALA A 734 2.91 31.15 -25.69
CA ALA A 734 2.07 31.67 -24.62
C ALA A 734 2.74 31.52 -23.24
N ILE A 735 3.29 30.34 -22.92
CA ILE A 735 4.01 30.08 -21.66
C ILE A 735 5.20 31.03 -21.51
N GLN A 736 6.02 31.19 -22.55
CA GLN A 736 7.17 32.08 -22.53
C GLN A 736 6.77 33.55 -22.32
N MET A 737 5.64 33.99 -22.93
CA MET A 737 5.09 35.32 -22.71
C MET A 737 4.64 35.52 -21.25
N VAL A 738 4.01 34.51 -20.65
CA VAL A 738 3.61 34.52 -19.23
C VAL A 738 4.83 34.58 -18.32
N LEU A 739 5.85 33.75 -18.56
CA LEU A 739 7.10 33.76 -17.78
C LEU A 739 7.78 35.14 -17.80
N LYS A 740 7.79 35.79 -18.96
CA LYS A 740 8.36 37.13 -19.13
C LYS A 740 7.59 38.21 -18.36
N ASN A 741 6.26 38.15 -18.38
CA ASN A 741 5.40 39.26 -17.92
C ASN A 741 4.82 39.07 -16.51
N ALA A 742 4.37 37.86 -16.14
CA ALA A 742 3.63 37.62 -14.91
C ALA A 742 4.51 37.69 -13.64
N PHE A 743 5.79 37.36 -13.75
CA PHE A 743 6.74 37.33 -12.63
C PHE A 743 7.74 38.49 -12.68
N ARG A 744 7.30 39.70 -13.07
CA ARG A 744 8.14 40.91 -12.97
C ARG A 744 8.33 41.32 -11.51
N GLY A 745 9.53 41.77 -11.15
CA GLY A 745 9.86 42.22 -9.79
C GLY A 745 9.93 41.09 -8.74
N ARG A 746 10.19 39.86 -9.19
CA ARG A 746 10.35 38.66 -8.34
C ARG A 746 11.67 37.99 -8.71
N THR A 747 12.31 37.34 -7.74
CA THR A 747 13.47 36.49 -7.99
C THR A 747 13.00 35.18 -8.62
N VAL A 748 13.53 34.82 -9.79
CA VAL A 748 13.08 33.65 -10.54
C VAL A 748 14.25 32.73 -10.83
N ILE A 749 14.13 31.46 -10.44
CA ILE A 749 15.06 30.40 -10.83
C ILE A 749 14.34 29.52 -11.84
N LEU A 750 14.81 29.56 -13.09
CA LEU A 750 14.23 28.84 -14.21
C LEU A 750 15.17 27.72 -14.65
N ILE A 751 14.78 26.47 -14.44
CA ILE A 751 15.40 25.33 -15.11
C ILE A 751 14.69 25.16 -16.43
N ALA A 752 15.42 25.30 -17.54
CA ALA A 752 14.86 25.11 -18.86
C ALA A 752 15.55 23.94 -19.59
N HIS A 753 14.75 23.10 -20.22
CA HIS A 753 15.23 22.08 -21.16
C HIS A 753 15.36 22.59 -22.60
N ARG A 754 14.75 23.74 -22.93
CA ARG A 754 14.86 24.40 -24.24
C ARG A 754 15.54 25.76 -24.08
N LEU A 755 16.49 26.09 -24.95
CA LEU A 755 17.33 27.29 -24.77
C LEU A 755 16.60 28.59 -25.13
N ASN A 756 15.54 28.52 -25.94
CA ASN A 756 14.76 29.70 -26.34
C ASN A 756 14.17 30.47 -25.15
N GLY A 757 13.74 29.76 -24.09
CA GLY A 757 13.18 30.40 -22.89
C GLY A 757 14.20 31.17 -22.06
N LEU A 758 15.49 30.90 -22.25
CA LEU A 758 16.57 31.47 -21.45
C LEU A 758 17.11 32.78 -22.01
N GLN A 759 16.75 33.14 -23.24
CA GLN A 759 17.20 34.41 -23.82
C GLN A 759 16.71 35.64 -23.05
N ASN A 760 15.63 35.48 -22.26
CA ASN A 760 15.03 36.54 -21.45
C ASN A 760 15.46 36.49 -19.96
N THR A 761 16.49 35.71 -19.60
CA THR A 761 17.05 35.70 -18.22
C THR A 761 18.17 36.73 -18.07
N ASP A 762 18.38 37.21 -16.85
CA ASP A 762 19.43 38.19 -16.56
C ASP A 762 20.80 37.50 -16.51
N ARG A 763 20.84 36.27 -16.02
CA ARG A 763 22.04 35.43 -15.94
C ARG A 763 21.71 33.98 -16.27
N ILE A 764 22.67 33.28 -16.86
CA ILE A 764 22.62 31.84 -17.11
C ILE A 764 23.73 31.15 -16.30
N VAL A 765 23.37 30.02 -15.71
CA VAL A 765 24.25 29.12 -14.96
C VAL A 765 24.23 27.77 -15.68
N VAL A 766 25.37 27.36 -16.20
CA VAL A 766 25.50 26.05 -16.85
C VAL A 766 26.08 25.06 -15.85
N MET A 767 25.41 23.92 -15.72
CA MET A 767 25.74 22.84 -14.81
C MET A 767 26.31 21.64 -15.55
N ARG A 768 27.35 21.04 -14.95
CA ARG A 768 27.95 19.79 -15.41
C ARG A 768 28.34 18.94 -14.22
N ASP A 769 27.88 17.69 -14.19
CA ASP A 769 28.23 16.68 -13.17
C ASP A 769 28.05 17.10 -11.70
N GLY A 770 27.08 17.99 -11.44
CA GLY A 770 26.73 18.51 -10.12
C GLY A 770 27.45 19.81 -9.72
N GLU A 771 28.27 20.37 -10.60
CA GLU A 771 29.05 21.59 -10.40
C GLU A 771 28.63 22.67 -11.40
N ILE A 772 28.96 23.94 -11.10
CA ILE A 772 28.74 25.04 -12.03
C ILE A 772 29.97 25.16 -12.95
N SER A 773 29.76 24.99 -14.25
CA SER A 773 30.85 25.06 -15.25
C SER A 773 31.10 26.48 -15.74
N GLU A 774 30.05 27.26 -15.99
CA GLU A 774 30.15 28.64 -16.49
C GLU A 774 28.93 29.45 -16.04
N GLN A 775 29.12 30.76 -15.95
CA GLN A 775 28.10 31.72 -15.54
C GLN A 775 28.30 33.02 -16.32
N GLY A 776 27.23 33.65 -16.79
CA GLY A 776 27.31 34.90 -17.52
C GLY A 776 25.95 35.37 -18.03
N THR A 777 25.91 36.51 -18.71
CA THR A 777 24.68 36.93 -19.39
C THR A 777 24.42 36.04 -20.61
N PRO A 778 23.15 35.86 -21.03
CA PRO A 778 22.85 35.06 -22.23
C PRO A 778 23.61 35.50 -23.48
N ARG A 779 23.83 36.81 -23.64
CA ARG A 779 24.51 37.38 -24.81
C ARG A 779 26.01 37.11 -24.81
N GLU A 780 26.65 37.20 -23.64
CA GLU A 780 28.09 36.92 -23.50
C GLU A 780 28.38 35.44 -23.75
N LEU A 781 27.60 34.54 -23.14
CA LEU A 781 27.78 33.10 -23.32
C LEU A 781 27.42 32.66 -24.73
N ALA A 782 26.40 33.25 -25.36
CA ALA A 782 26.05 32.95 -26.74
C ALA A 782 27.07 33.47 -27.77
N ALA A 783 27.87 34.49 -27.42
CA ALA A 783 28.90 35.03 -28.32
C ALA A 783 30.25 34.32 -28.20
N ASN A 784 30.50 33.62 -27.08
CA ASN A 784 31.76 32.92 -26.84
C ASN A 784 31.73 31.52 -27.46
N GLU A 785 32.52 31.29 -28.52
CA GLU A 785 32.58 30.01 -29.22
C GLU A 785 33.07 28.84 -28.35
N GLU A 786 33.87 29.12 -27.30
CA GLU A 786 34.35 28.09 -26.35
C GLU A 786 33.33 27.78 -25.24
N SER A 787 32.22 28.51 -25.16
CA SER A 787 31.21 28.32 -24.12
C SER A 787 30.41 27.04 -24.34
N ALA A 788 30.15 26.31 -23.25
CA ALA A 788 29.29 25.13 -23.30
C ALA A 788 27.86 25.53 -23.74
N PHE A 789 27.37 26.69 -23.31
CA PHE A 789 26.09 27.25 -23.73
C PHE A 789 26.03 27.54 -25.22
N HIS A 790 27.11 28.10 -25.81
CA HIS A 790 27.19 28.32 -27.26
C HIS A 790 27.10 27.00 -28.02
N SER A 791 27.82 25.97 -27.57
CA SER A 791 27.73 24.63 -28.17
C SER A 791 26.30 24.05 -28.12
N MET A 792 25.60 24.23 -27.00
CA MET A 792 24.20 23.79 -26.86
C MET A 792 23.26 24.57 -27.80
N LEU A 793 23.49 25.88 -27.96
CA LEU A 793 22.75 26.73 -28.89
C LEU A 793 22.94 26.29 -30.34
N LEU A 794 24.19 26.03 -30.76
CA LEU A 794 24.49 25.54 -32.10
C LEU A 794 23.86 24.17 -32.36
N GLU A 795 23.91 23.25 -31.39
CA GLU A 795 23.26 21.95 -31.52
C GLU A 795 21.74 22.08 -31.71
N GLN A 796 21.10 22.98 -30.93
CA GLN A 796 19.65 23.22 -31.03
C GLN A 796 19.29 23.96 -32.33
N GLN A 797 20.15 24.87 -32.79
CA GLN A 797 19.98 25.57 -34.07
C GLN A 797 20.19 24.63 -35.24
N ASN A 798 21.17 23.73 -35.24
CA ASN A 798 21.36 22.75 -36.31
C ASN A 798 20.21 21.74 -36.40
N THR A 799 19.52 21.47 -35.27
CA THR A 799 18.26 20.73 -35.30
C THR A 799 17.09 21.54 -35.85
N ALA A 800 17.11 22.87 -35.74
CA ALA A 800 16.13 23.78 -36.31
C ALA A 800 16.43 24.18 -37.76
N PHE A 801 17.68 24.34 -38.18
CA PHE A 801 18.10 24.82 -39.51
C PHE A 801 18.05 23.75 -40.61
N GLY A 802 17.71 22.51 -40.29
CA GLY A 802 17.13 21.60 -41.29
C GLY A 802 15.79 22.10 -41.85
N GLN A 803 15.22 23.20 -41.34
CA GLN A 803 13.94 23.81 -41.74
C GLN A 803 14.03 24.87 -42.87
N GLN A 804 15.15 24.99 -43.62
CA GLN A 804 15.19 25.85 -44.82
C GLN A 804 15.43 25.07 -46.10
#